data_AF-A0A815HTT8-F1
#
_entry.id   AF-A0A815HTT8-F1
#
_cell.length_a   1.000
_cell.length_b   1.000
_cell.length_c   1.000
_cell.angle_alpha   90.00
_cell.angle_beta   90.00
_cell.angle_gamma   90.00
#
_symmetry.space_group_name_H-M   'P 1'
#
loop_
_entity.id
_entity.type
_entity.pdbx_description
1 polymer ?
#
loop_
_entity_poly.entity_id
_entity_poly.type
_entity_poly.pdbx_seq_one_letter_code
_entity_poly.pdbx_strand_id
1 'polypeptide(L)'
;GDFNALKQSECLRGTTLIPNKEDTRKYAPQDLHFPFVAIQLQWSTLPIIDWHDIDLHSREYVFLKEIGVREVPDLRKLIDRIIEEHNEQKKELNNEYKLPIALKFLAENFQQHYSKLWKTTKIKRPFLPSILPSKTIILSSSEQVFKDENPLCATLLPIVVQLFEKYFNISLLGIKDRPTLTIAFDILMKKKQEILNIETARKIFAYMNELDGLSRTLIERVSKFAFIPLERNNNFMKPSQVFIRSDNSITTYDDDDDDEITQIIGNGSRKRNNTKTTTTSKNKKFKTISSTPLIMDDTSGLIDYIDYGSEGNSFLLNIGVLHYPSTTTLVELLIDRQANYFSNLNQNNLQQKLYVYTNCLRQLAITINELQSMSLIKRLKTKAWCLGYQVIDGCTNNEKQRIFKIVSPNQIYLDDDHQCAIDLRPLLPPDEPELTELYEKFGASWLSECVKRTLVHKGNIATSDRCNKLRDLIQYRLDMLFVNNRGEKMENLHEKHVEMLRTNLSVYEVDSIQCQLTFQKKTITLDSTNSSSCVLEYDKNKVVLYFQKHLRAFDYIDIASELVRYVFKKSLDTIVHTISDKLSSPLETLKRRGIPVDRLLQYKQRDIRSTVEMIEEKSKLNHYYHETHVKINGCIEDFNCQQTKNDTKLFSILKQGREYTQTKFIQQEYIKDEIDHSCEIVPSTNMIRYKDLFHSIPLYIEENILITNKMLDQAKQLAWILIELANHVFKIPIETLHLYRDINGARIAFNDRHALFFNLRYYEQVFADKVQPYLQATTSSSISMIHTIVNFYYILICHELAHNIERAHNSNFIHHLQTIAVKFMTEKDSFLQKFSFQNYL
;
A
#
# COMPACT_ATOMS: atom_id res chain seq x y z
N GLY A 1 80.74 -9.81 53.49
CA GLY A 1 81.09 -10.19 52.11
C GLY A 1 79.90 -9.90 51.23
N ASP A 2 80.11 -9.35 50.05
CA ASP A 2 79.04 -8.88 49.17
C ASP A 2 78.18 -10.07 48.72
N PHE A 3 77.03 -10.27 49.37
CA PHE A 3 76.15 -11.42 49.15
C PHE A 3 75.67 -11.49 47.70
N ASN A 4 75.64 -10.36 46.99
CA ASN A 4 75.30 -10.28 45.57
C ASN A 4 76.42 -10.80 44.66
N ALA A 5 77.70 -10.63 45.05
CA ALA A 5 78.82 -11.16 44.29
C ALA A 5 78.81 -12.71 44.28
N LEU A 6 78.39 -13.33 45.39
CA LEU A 6 78.25 -14.78 45.49
C LEU A 6 77.17 -15.35 44.55
N LYS A 7 76.08 -14.61 44.29
CA LYS A 7 74.99 -15.06 43.40
C LYS A 7 75.42 -15.19 41.94
N GLN A 8 76.43 -14.40 41.54
CA GLN A 8 76.89 -14.29 40.16
C GLN A 8 78.24 -14.99 39.92
N SER A 9 79.01 -15.25 40.99
CA SER A 9 80.27 -15.97 40.89
C SER A 9 80.05 -17.45 40.62
N GLU A 10 80.84 -18.04 39.70
CA GLU A 10 80.89 -19.49 39.46
C GLU A 10 81.56 -20.22 40.64
N CYS A 11 80.83 -20.38 41.74
CA CYS A 11 81.37 -20.84 43.01
C CYS A 11 80.88 -22.24 43.43
N LEU A 12 79.77 -22.72 42.86
CA LEU A 12 79.17 -24.01 43.22
C LEU A 12 79.46 -25.07 42.15
N ARG A 13 79.78 -26.30 42.57
CA ARG A 13 79.86 -27.43 41.64
C ARG A 13 78.46 -27.83 41.19
N GLY A 14 78.30 -27.97 39.88
CA GLY A 14 77.09 -28.51 39.27
C GLY A 14 77.38 -29.75 38.44
N THR A 15 76.34 -30.54 38.26
CA THR A 15 76.30 -31.76 37.46
C THR A 15 74.95 -31.83 36.72
N THR A 16 74.72 -32.90 35.99
CA THR A 16 73.47 -33.24 35.28
C THR A 16 72.93 -34.58 35.81
N LEU A 17 71.68 -34.95 35.50
CA LEU A 17 71.11 -36.21 35.97
C LEU A 17 71.82 -37.45 35.44
N ILE A 18 72.38 -37.36 34.23
CA ILE A 18 73.21 -38.39 33.62
C ILE A 18 74.62 -37.82 33.58
N PRO A 19 75.44 -38.08 34.62
CA PRO A 19 76.75 -37.45 34.74
C PRO A 19 77.70 -37.99 33.68
N ASN A 20 78.14 -37.14 32.75
CA ASN A 20 79.36 -37.42 31.99
C ASN A 20 80.58 -36.94 32.78
N LYS A 21 81.70 -37.66 32.65
CA LYS A 21 82.97 -37.32 33.33
C LYS A 21 83.52 -35.92 32.99
N GLU A 22 82.98 -35.23 31.98
CA GLU A 22 83.36 -33.88 31.56
C GLU A 22 82.38 -32.76 32.00
N ASP A 23 81.26 -33.10 32.64
CA ASP A 23 80.15 -32.17 32.94
C ASP A 23 80.19 -31.55 34.35
N THR A 24 81.12 -31.98 35.22
CA THR A 24 81.32 -31.37 36.55
C THR A 24 82.10 -30.06 36.44
N ARG A 25 81.38 -28.94 36.42
CA ARG A 25 81.94 -27.58 36.34
C ARG A 25 81.42 -26.71 37.47
N LYS A 26 82.07 -25.56 37.68
CA LYS A 26 81.53 -24.54 38.59
C LYS A 26 80.49 -23.70 37.84
N TYR A 27 79.36 -23.46 38.48
CA TYR A 27 78.27 -22.64 37.97
C TYR A 27 77.97 -21.52 38.96
N ALA A 28 77.41 -20.43 38.45
CA ALA A 28 76.79 -19.45 39.32
C ALA A 28 75.57 -20.08 40.02
N PRO A 29 75.32 -19.80 41.31
CA PRO A 29 74.16 -20.36 42.02
C PRO A 29 72.84 -20.18 41.27
N GLN A 30 72.65 -19.02 40.63
CA GLN A 30 71.47 -18.70 39.84
C GLN A 30 71.24 -19.56 38.59
N ASP A 31 72.25 -20.31 38.13
CA ASP A 31 72.14 -21.19 36.96
C ASP A 31 71.95 -22.67 37.35
N LEU A 32 72.06 -22.97 38.65
CA LEU A 32 71.86 -24.29 39.22
C LEU A 32 70.43 -24.46 39.75
N HIS A 33 69.98 -25.72 39.71
CA HIS A 33 68.72 -26.16 40.26
C HIS A 33 68.97 -27.25 41.31
N PHE A 34 68.01 -27.48 42.20
CA PHE A 34 68.09 -28.64 43.09
C PHE A 34 67.87 -29.95 42.32
N PRO A 35 68.48 -31.08 42.72
CA PRO A 35 68.39 -32.34 41.98
C PRO A 35 66.95 -32.82 41.77
N PHE A 36 66.07 -32.62 42.75
CA PHE A 36 64.66 -33.00 42.65
C PHE A 36 63.95 -32.35 41.46
N VAL A 37 64.37 -31.14 41.05
CA VAL A 37 63.76 -30.40 39.94
C VAL A 37 64.01 -31.12 38.61
N ALA A 38 65.25 -31.53 38.37
CA ALA A 38 65.59 -32.28 37.17
C ALA A 38 64.93 -33.67 37.18
N ILE A 39 64.90 -34.35 38.34
CA ILE A 39 64.25 -35.67 38.50
C ILE A 39 62.76 -35.58 38.15
N GLN A 40 62.05 -34.59 38.70
CA GLN A 40 60.63 -34.38 38.42
C GLN A 40 60.36 -34.06 36.95
N LEU A 41 61.25 -33.31 36.30
CA LEU A 41 61.14 -32.94 34.89
C LEU A 41 61.68 -34.00 33.91
N GLN A 42 62.35 -35.06 34.41
CA GLN A 42 63.14 -35.99 33.61
C GLN A 42 64.12 -35.27 32.65
N TRP A 43 64.64 -34.11 33.07
CA TRP A 43 65.44 -33.24 32.22
C TRP A 43 66.93 -33.54 32.40
N SER A 44 67.44 -34.45 31.57
CA SER A 44 68.82 -34.98 31.69
C SER A 44 69.90 -33.91 31.61
N THR A 45 69.69 -32.83 30.85
CA THR A 45 70.68 -31.76 30.62
C THR A 45 70.51 -30.54 31.53
N LEU A 46 69.55 -30.54 32.47
CA LEU A 46 69.35 -29.40 33.38
C LEU A 46 70.51 -29.33 34.38
N PRO A 47 71.22 -28.19 34.50
CA PRO A 47 72.28 -28.05 35.49
C PRO A 47 71.71 -28.10 36.92
N ILE A 48 72.14 -29.09 37.69
CA ILE A 48 71.77 -29.30 39.09
C ILE A 48 73.01 -29.16 39.99
N ILE A 49 72.81 -28.77 41.24
CA ILE A 49 73.88 -28.76 42.23
C ILE A 49 74.40 -30.19 42.45
N ASP A 50 75.72 -30.35 42.52
CA ASP A 50 76.39 -31.62 42.83
C ASP A 50 76.31 -31.93 44.33
N TRP A 51 75.08 -32.11 44.82
CA TRP A 51 74.78 -32.42 46.22
C TRP A 51 73.42 -33.14 46.30
N HIS A 52 73.48 -34.46 46.44
CA HIS A 52 72.33 -35.33 46.22
C HIS A 52 71.44 -35.53 47.47
N ASP A 53 72.01 -35.43 48.68
CA ASP A 53 71.34 -35.73 49.96
C ASP A 53 70.96 -34.48 50.77
N ILE A 54 70.52 -33.40 50.12
CA ILE A 54 70.11 -32.17 50.82
C ILE A 54 68.71 -32.35 51.42
N ASP A 55 68.59 -32.23 52.74
CA ASP A 55 67.29 -32.13 53.42
C ASP A 55 66.64 -30.76 53.13
N LEU A 56 65.38 -30.78 52.66
CA LEU A 56 64.58 -29.59 52.34
C LEU A 56 64.31 -28.69 53.56
N HIS A 57 64.45 -29.22 54.79
CA HIS A 57 64.27 -28.48 56.03
C HIS A 57 65.58 -27.99 56.66
N SER A 58 66.72 -28.27 56.02
CA SER A 58 68.04 -27.91 56.53
C SER A 58 68.35 -26.40 56.38
N ARG A 59 69.28 -25.90 57.21
CA ARG A 59 69.76 -24.50 57.11
C ARG A 59 70.57 -24.31 55.83
N GLU A 60 71.23 -25.36 55.38
CA GLU A 60 72.01 -25.47 54.16
C GLU A 60 71.12 -25.28 52.94
N TYR A 61 69.94 -25.91 52.91
CA TYR A 61 68.95 -25.71 51.84
C TYR A 61 68.47 -24.26 51.75
N VAL A 62 68.10 -23.67 52.90
CA VAL A 62 67.68 -22.26 52.98
C VAL A 62 68.79 -21.34 52.49
N PHE A 63 70.04 -21.61 52.89
CA PHE A 63 71.20 -20.85 52.43
C PHE A 63 71.42 -20.97 50.91
N LEU A 64 71.38 -22.19 50.35
CA LEU A 64 71.52 -22.43 48.90
C LEU A 64 70.44 -21.69 48.10
N LYS A 65 69.21 -21.68 48.61
CA LYS A 65 68.10 -20.90 48.06
C LYS A 65 68.36 -19.39 48.12
N GLU A 66 68.87 -18.88 49.25
CA GLU A 66 69.17 -17.46 49.43
C GLU A 66 70.28 -16.94 48.51
N ILE A 67 71.30 -17.78 48.23
CA ILE A 67 72.39 -17.46 47.30
C ILE A 67 72.00 -17.65 45.83
N GLY A 68 70.83 -18.24 45.54
CA GLY A 68 70.22 -18.22 44.21
C GLY A 68 70.04 -19.56 43.51
N VAL A 69 70.35 -20.70 44.16
CA VAL A 69 70.01 -22.02 43.61
C VAL A 69 68.50 -22.14 43.46
N ARG A 70 68.04 -22.49 42.26
CA ARG A 70 66.62 -22.41 41.90
C ARG A 70 65.86 -23.67 42.27
N GLU A 71 64.67 -23.46 42.84
CA GLU A 71 63.67 -24.51 43.08
C GLU A 71 62.84 -24.82 41.82
N VAL A 72 62.91 -23.96 40.80
CA VAL A 72 62.18 -24.11 39.55
C VAL A 72 62.99 -23.55 38.36
N PRO A 73 62.86 -24.08 37.13
CA PRO A 73 63.53 -23.52 35.96
C PRO A 73 63.03 -22.12 35.58
N ASP A 74 63.80 -21.43 34.73
CA ASP A 74 63.31 -20.19 34.12
C ASP A 74 62.07 -20.46 33.24
N LEU A 75 61.08 -19.57 33.32
CA LEU A 75 59.81 -19.71 32.60
C LEU A 75 60.01 -19.85 31.07
N ARG A 76 61.00 -19.15 30.47
CA ARG A 76 61.25 -19.25 29.03
C ARG A 76 61.86 -20.60 28.66
N LYS A 77 62.84 -21.05 29.44
CA LYS A 77 63.49 -22.37 29.25
C LYS A 77 62.50 -23.51 29.44
N LEU A 78 61.59 -23.38 30.41
CA LEU A 78 60.53 -24.36 30.63
C LEU A 78 59.53 -24.41 29.47
N ILE A 79 59.18 -23.25 28.88
CA ILE A 79 58.31 -23.21 27.69
C ILE A 79 59.00 -23.82 26.47
N ASP A 80 60.29 -23.53 26.25
CA ASP A 80 61.06 -24.14 25.17
C ASP A 80 61.11 -25.66 25.32
N ARG A 81 61.26 -26.15 26.56
CA ARG A 81 61.18 -27.58 26.87
C ARG A 81 59.80 -28.20 26.57
N ILE A 82 58.70 -27.48 26.85
CA ILE A 82 57.34 -27.92 26.49
C ILE A 82 57.22 -28.09 24.96
N ILE A 83 57.81 -27.18 24.19
CA ILE A 83 57.78 -27.22 22.72
C ILE A 83 58.60 -28.41 22.19
N GLU A 84 59.79 -28.67 22.76
CA GLU A 84 60.62 -29.83 22.44
C GLU A 84 59.88 -31.13 22.70
N GLU A 85 59.37 -31.33 23.93
CA GLU A 85 58.64 -32.53 24.33
C GLU A 85 57.37 -32.76 23.49
N HIS A 86 56.72 -31.70 23.01
CA HIS A 86 55.60 -31.82 22.08
C HIS A 86 56.04 -32.25 20.67
N ASN A 87 57.15 -31.73 20.17
CA ASN A 87 57.64 -32.02 18.82
C ASN A 87 58.22 -33.43 18.68
N GLU A 88 58.72 -34.02 19.77
CA GLU A 88 59.22 -35.39 19.83
C GLU A 88 58.09 -36.45 19.81
N GLN A 89 56.83 -36.06 20.02
CA GLN A 89 55.68 -36.97 20.10
C GLN A 89 54.88 -37.09 18.81
N LYS A 90 54.15 -38.21 18.66
CA LYS A 90 53.16 -38.39 17.59
C LYS A 90 51.96 -37.47 17.82
N LYS A 91 51.55 -36.73 16.78
CA LYS A 91 50.59 -35.60 16.87
C LYS A 91 49.12 -35.98 16.61
N GLU A 92 48.76 -37.24 16.82
CA GLU A 92 47.41 -37.77 16.57
C GLU A 92 46.73 -38.22 17.88
N LEU A 93 45.48 -37.82 18.08
CA LEU A 93 44.72 -38.15 19.30
C LEU A 93 44.53 -39.66 19.51
N ASN A 94 44.47 -40.45 18.42
CA ASN A 94 44.24 -41.89 18.46
C ASN A 94 45.44 -42.71 18.99
N ASN A 95 46.63 -42.10 19.15
CA ASN A 95 47.88 -42.76 19.53
C ASN A 95 48.33 -42.44 20.97
N GLU A 96 47.40 -42.18 21.91
CA GLU A 96 47.69 -41.85 23.33
C GLU A 96 48.70 -40.70 23.50
N TYR A 97 48.38 -39.51 23.00
CA TYR A 97 49.21 -38.33 23.22
C TYR A 97 49.48 -38.09 24.71
N LYS A 98 50.76 -37.97 25.09
CA LYS A 98 51.16 -37.72 26.47
C LYS A 98 51.44 -36.24 26.66
N LEU A 99 50.73 -35.62 27.61
CA LEU A 99 51.01 -34.23 27.97
C LEU A 99 52.50 -34.06 28.36
N PRO A 100 53.19 -33.04 27.82
CA PRO A 100 54.56 -32.71 28.21
C PRO A 100 54.73 -32.68 29.73
N ILE A 101 55.80 -33.31 30.22
CA ILE A 101 56.13 -33.37 31.65
C ILE A 101 56.43 -31.97 32.16
N ALA A 102 57.14 -31.17 31.35
CA ALA A 102 57.41 -29.77 31.65
C ALA A 102 56.12 -28.93 31.83
N LEU A 103 55.04 -29.28 31.10
CA LEU A 103 53.75 -28.59 31.22
C LEU A 103 53.02 -28.98 32.52
N LYS A 104 53.12 -30.24 32.95
CA LYS A 104 52.60 -30.68 34.27
C LYS A 104 53.36 -30.03 35.42
N PHE A 105 54.68 -29.96 35.33
CA PHE A 105 55.51 -29.28 36.31
C PHE A 105 55.19 -27.78 36.40
N LEU A 106 54.96 -27.11 35.26
CA LEU A 106 54.50 -25.72 35.22
C LEU A 106 53.17 -25.56 35.98
N ALA A 107 52.22 -26.45 35.74
CA ALA A 107 50.91 -26.43 36.39
C ALA A 107 51.00 -26.57 37.92
N GLU A 108 51.75 -27.55 38.40
CA GLU A 108 51.89 -27.83 39.84
C GLU A 108 52.57 -26.68 40.59
N ASN A 109 53.55 -26.01 39.96
CA ASN A 109 54.34 -24.95 40.58
C ASN A 109 53.87 -23.52 40.24
N PHE A 110 52.79 -23.37 39.47
CA PHE A 110 52.36 -22.08 38.90
C PHE A 110 52.07 -21.01 39.97
N GLN A 111 51.25 -21.36 40.97
CA GLN A 111 50.76 -20.39 41.96
C GLN A 111 51.91 -19.85 42.81
N GLN A 112 52.81 -20.73 43.24
CA GLN A 112 53.89 -20.40 44.16
C GLN A 112 55.04 -19.65 43.48
N HIS A 113 55.46 -20.08 42.28
CA HIS A 113 56.69 -19.58 41.66
C HIS A 113 56.49 -18.74 40.38
N TYR A 114 55.48 -19.04 39.56
CA TYR A 114 55.35 -18.43 38.22
C TYR A 114 54.30 -17.33 38.13
N SER A 115 53.33 -17.26 39.05
CA SER A 115 52.18 -16.34 38.99
C SER A 115 52.55 -14.85 38.84
N LYS A 116 53.61 -14.41 39.52
CA LYS A 116 54.13 -13.02 39.44
C LYS A 116 54.84 -12.76 38.10
N LEU A 117 55.70 -13.68 37.68
CA LEU A 117 56.44 -13.58 36.43
C LEU A 117 55.50 -13.60 35.23
N TRP A 118 54.49 -14.48 35.25
CA TRP A 118 53.49 -14.66 34.20
C TRP A 118 52.81 -13.35 33.78
N LYS A 119 52.40 -12.53 34.76
CA LYS A 119 51.75 -11.22 34.52
C LYS A 119 52.67 -10.22 33.83
N THR A 120 53.99 -10.37 33.99
CA THR A 120 55.00 -9.44 33.47
C THR A 120 55.63 -9.87 32.14
N THR A 121 55.68 -11.18 31.85
CA THR A 121 56.50 -11.72 30.75
C THR A 121 55.87 -11.73 29.36
N LYS A 122 54.56 -11.43 29.20
CA LYS A 122 53.83 -11.39 27.90
C LYS A 122 54.34 -12.43 26.89
N ILE A 123 54.21 -13.71 27.23
CA ILE A 123 54.66 -14.82 26.38
C ILE A 123 53.77 -14.89 25.14
N LYS A 124 54.35 -14.71 23.94
CA LYS A 124 53.65 -14.83 22.66
C LYS A 124 53.81 -16.20 21.98
N ARG A 125 54.73 -17.04 22.46
CA ARG A 125 55.03 -18.34 21.85
C ARG A 125 53.88 -19.32 22.10
N PRO A 126 53.47 -20.12 21.10
CA PRO A 126 52.49 -21.17 21.28
C PRO A 126 53.10 -22.34 22.06
N PHE A 127 52.50 -22.69 23.19
CA PHE A 127 53.02 -23.76 24.06
C PHE A 127 51.91 -24.64 24.64
N LEU A 128 50.63 -24.31 24.39
CA LEU A 128 49.49 -25.05 24.91
C LEU A 128 49.05 -26.11 23.89
N PRO A 129 49.14 -27.41 24.23
CA PRO A 129 48.61 -28.47 23.39
C PRO A 129 47.10 -28.28 23.17
N SER A 130 46.71 -28.16 21.90
CA SER A 130 45.35 -27.88 21.45
C SER A 130 44.96 -28.85 20.33
N ILE A 131 43.71 -29.26 20.31
CA ILE A 131 43.16 -30.22 19.34
C ILE A 131 42.46 -29.45 18.22
N LEU A 132 42.85 -29.71 16.97
CA LEU A 132 42.11 -29.23 15.80
C LEU A 132 40.87 -30.10 15.53
N PRO A 133 39.90 -29.60 14.74
CA PRO A 133 38.78 -30.40 14.24
C PRO A 133 39.20 -31.69 13.54
N SER A 134 40.39 -31.71 12.91
CA SER A 134 41.01 -32.87 12.29
C SER A 134 41.58 -33.91 13.28
N LYS A 135 41.37 -33.73 14.59
CA LYS A 135 41.93 -34.57 15.68
C LYS A 135 43.47 -34.60 15.75
N THR A 136 44.11 -33.60 15.14
CA THR A 136 45.55 -33.37 15.24
C THR A 136 45.85 -32.42 16.41
N ILE A 137 46.96 -32.66 17.11
CA ILE A 137 47.37 -31.85 18.26
C ILE A 137 48.44 -30.87 17.82
N ILE A 138 48.21 -29.58 18.07
CA ILE A 138 49.15 -28.49 17.79
C ILE A 138 49.41 -27.68 19.05
N LEU A 139 50.45 -26.84 19.04
CA LEU A 139 50.64 -25.82 20.08
C LEU A 139 49.93 -24.53 19.67
N SER A 140 49.15 -23.97 20.60
CA SER A 140 48.50 -22.66 20.43
C SER A 140 48.93 -21.68 21.52
N SER A 141 48.70 -20.40 21.25
CA SER A 141 48.83 -19.34 22.27
C SER A 141 47.61 -19.28 23.17
N SER A 142 47.76 -18.79 24.40
CA SER A 142 46.65 -18.60 25.35
C SER A 142 45.56 -17.66 24.86
N GLU A 143 45.86 -16.78 23.88
CA GLU A 143 44.89 -15.88 23.24
C GLU A 143 44.02 -16.55 22.17
N GLN A 144 44.43 -17.72 21.68
CA GLN A 144 43.77 -18.44 20.56
C GLN A 144 42.88 -19.59 21.04
N VAL A 145 42.77 -19.75 22.35
CA VAL A 145 42.20 -20.91 23.03
C VAL A 145 41.12 -20.45 24.00
N PHE A 146 40.02 -21.21 24.08
CA PHE A 146 38.88 -20.94 24.96
C PHE A 146 38.43 -22.21 25.69
N LYS A 147 37.76 -22.07 26.83
CA LYS A 147 37.31 -23.21 27.65
C LYS A 147 36.00 -23.85 27.18
N ASP A 148 35.08 -23.06 26.65
CA ASP A 148 33.80 -23.61 26.23
C ASP A 148 33.91 -24.25 24.84
N GLU A 149 33.40 -25.47 24.70
CA GLU A 149 33.11 -26.04 23.37
C GLU A 149 32.07 -25.17 22.67
N ASN A 150 32.33 -24.80 21.42
CA ASN A 150 31.55 -23.79 20.73
C ASN A 150 31.49 -24.09 19.22
N PRO A 151 30.37 -23.84 18.53
CA PRO A 151 30.26 -24.00 17.07
C PRO A 151 31.26 -23.19 16.23
N LEU A 152 31.76 -22.04 16.71
CA LEU A 152 32.93 -21.38 16.09
C LEU A 152 34.20 -22.23 16.29
N CYS A 153 34.36 -22.86 17.45
CA CYS A 153 35.55 -23.64 17.83
C CYS A 153 35.59 -25.06 17.23
N ALA A 154 34.45 -25.73 17.04
CA ALA A 154 34.40 -27.08 16.48
C ALA A 154 34.86 -27.15 15.01
N THR A 155 34.83 -26.03 14.29
CA THR A 155 35.21 -25.95 12.87
C THR A 155 36.39 -25.01 12.62
N LEU A 156 36.60 -23.96 13.44
CA LEU A 156 37.47 -22.84 13.08
C LEU A 156 38.72 -22.63 13.96
N LEU A 157 38.76 -23.12 15.21
CA LEU A 157 39.87 -22.86 16.16
C LEU A 157 40.32 -24.12 16.94
N PRO A 158 41.57 -24.15 17.47
CA PRO A 158 42.05 -25.25 18.31
C PRO A 158 41.43 -25.25 19.72
N ILE A 159 40.93 -26.40 20.19
CA ILE A 159 40.35 -26.59 21.54
C ILE A 159 41.43 -27.16 22.49
N VAL A 160 41.69 -26.54 23.64
CA VAL A 160 42.69 -27.05 24.64
C VAL A 160 42.09 -27.94 25.72
N VAL A 161 40.76 -27.92 25.84
CA VAL A 161 40.05 -28.07 27.10
C VAL A 161 40.13 -29.48 27.66
N GLN A 162 39.99 -30.51 26.84
CA GLN A 162 39.84 -31.88 27.37
C GLN A 162 41.13 -32.53 27.90
N LEU A 163 42.32 -32.10 27.46
CA LEU A 163 43.57 -32.77 27.88
C LEU A 163 44.14 -32.18 29.18
N PHE A 164 44.06 -30.87 29.37
CA PHE A 164 44.84 -30.14 30.38
C PHE A 164 44.06 -29.77 31.65
N GLU A 165 42.72 -29.83 31.63
CA GLU A 165 41.88 -29.45 32.79
C GLU A 165 42.06 -30.38 34.00
N LYS A 166 42.43 -31.64 33.79
CA LYS A 166 42.67 -32.60 34.88
C LYS A 166 43.83 -32.20 35.80
N TYR A 167 44.78 -31.40 35.30
CA TYR A 167 46.05 -31.12 35.97
C TYR A 167 46.16 -29.67 36.45
N PHE A 168 45.36 -28.74 35.91
CA PHE A 168 45.53 -27.33 36.19
C PHE A 168 44.25 -26.51 35.99
N ASN A 169 44.03 -25.50 36.84
CA ASN A 169 43.02 -24.50 36.56
C ASN A 169 43.51 -23.55 35.46
N ILE A 170 43.17 -23.91 34.23
CA ILE A 170 43.53 -23.24 32.97
C ILE A 170 43.24 -21.72 33.00
N SER A 171 42.27 -21.26 33.82
CA SER A 171 41.99 -19.82 34.02
C SER A 171 43.22 -19.01 34.45
N LEU A 172 44.12 -19.62 35.22
CA LEU A 172 45.29 -18.95 35.78
C LEU A 172 46.34 -18.61 34.71
N LEU A 173 46.31 -19.29 33.55
CA LEU A 173 47.15 -19.00 32.39
C LEU A 173 46.60 -17.86 31.51
N GLY A 174 45.46 -17.26 31.90
CA GLY A 174 44.83 -16.15 31.16
C GLY A 174 43.94 -16.60 30.00
N ILE A 175 43.62 -17.88 29.92
CA ILE A 175 42.68 -18.44 28.94
C ILE A 175 41.27 -18.05 29.36
N LYS A 176 40.54 -17.43 28.44
CA LYS A 176 39.18 -16.96 28.67
C LYS A 176 38.19 -18.10 28.47
N ASP A 177 37.05 -18.02 29.15
CA ASP A 177 35.96 -19.00 28.99
C ASP A 177 35.39 -18.94 27.57
N ARG A 178 35.14 -17.71 27.08
CA ARG A 178 34.63 -17.43 25.72
C ARG A 178 35.42 -16.31 25.02
N PRO A 179 35.50 -16.31 23.67
CA PRO A 179 36.02 -15.17 22.92
C PRO A 179 35.13 -13.94 23.11
N THR A 180 35.73 -12.74 23.10
CA THR A 180 34.94 -11.50 22.96
C THR A 180 34.36 -11.41 21.55
N LEU A 181 33.20 -10.76 21.38
CA LEU A 181 32.54 -10.61 20.08
C LEU A 181 33.46 -10.05 18.97
N THR A 182 34.38 -9.15 19.31
CA THR A 182 35.37 -8.60 18.35
C THR A 182 36.32 -9.67 17.80
N ILE A 183 36.85 -10.53 18.68
CA ILE A 183 37.75 -11.63 18.30
C ILE A 183 36.98 -12.64 17.45
N ALA A 184 35.75 -12.98 17.87
CA ALA A 184 34.88 -13.88 17.11
C ALA A 184 34.61 -13.35 15.69
N PHE A 185 34.33 -12.05 15.54
CA PHE A 185 34.13 -11.43 14.24
C PHE A 185 35.40 -11.39 13.38
N ASP A 186 36.56 -11.10 13.97
CA ASP A 186 37.84 -11.11 13.25
C ASP A 186 38.18 -12.52 12.71
N ILE A 187 37.82 -13.57 13.45
CA ILE A 187 37.95 -14.96 13.00
C ILE A 187 36.98 -15.26 11.88
N LEU A 188 35.71 -14.86 12.02
CA LEU A 188 34.68 -15.00 10.99
C LEU A 188 35.13 -14.39 9.66
N MET A 189 35.71 -13.20 9.70
CA MET A 189 36.20 -12.51 8.50
C MET A 189 37.39 -13.22 7.84
N LYS A 190 38.31 -13.80 8.62
CA LYS A 190 39.45 -14.57 8.09
C LYS A 190 39.00 -15.87 7.41
N LYS A 191 37.97 -16.53 7.93
CA LYS A 191 37.47 -17.83 7.47
C LYS A 191 36.10 -17.75 6.80
N LYS A 192 35.79 -16.60 6.22
CA LYS A 192 34.50 -16.29 5.60
C LYS A 192 34.05 -17.31 4.53
N GLN A 193 34.97 -18.04 3.91
CA GLN A 193 34.62 -19.08 2.93
C GLN A 193 34.04 -20.34 3.57
N GLU A 194 34.33 -20.61 4.85
CA GLU A 194 33.86 -21.81 5.56
C GLU A 194 32.40 -21.67 6.05
N ILE A 195 31.81 -20.48 5.95
CA ILE A 195 30.41 -20.17 6.38
C ILE A 195 29.40 -20.17 5.22
N LEU A 196 29.74 -20.73 4.06
CA LEU A 196 28.83 -20.79 2.90
C LEU A 196 27.54 -21.59 3.18
N ASN A 197 27.58 -22.52 4.14
CA ASN A 197 26.41 -23.31 4.53
C ASN A 197 25.54 -22.53 5.54
N ILE A 198 24.27 -22.30 5.21
CA ILE A 198 23.29 -21.60 6.05
C ILE A 198 23.16 -22.23 7.44
N GLU A 199 23.21 -23.56 7.55
CA GLU A 199 23.12 -24.23 8.85
C GLU A 199 24.34 -23.91 9.73
N THR A 200 25.51 -23.78 9.13
CA THR A 200 26.73 -23.38 9.85
C THR A 200 26.68 -21.90 10.23
N ALA A 201 26.24 -21.03 9.31
CA ALA A 201 26.05 -19.62 9.56
C ALA A 201 25.01 -19.37 10.67
N ARG A 202 23.91 -20.14 10.69
CA ARG A 202 22.90 -20.13 11.75
C ARG A 202 23.50 -20.41 13.13
N LYS A 203 24.25 -21.52 13.26
CA LYS A 203 24.91 -21.89 14.53
C LYS A 203 25.90 -20.82 14.98
N ILE A 204 26.64 -20.23 14.04
CA ILE A 204 27.62 -19.18 14.33
C ILE A 204 26.94 -17.89 14.79
N PHE A 205 25.92 -17.41 14.08
CA PHE A 205 25.20 -16.19 14.44
C PHE A 205 24.45 -16.34 15.76
N ALA A 206 23.84 -17.49 16.02
CA ALA A 206 23.24 -17.80 17.31
C ALA A 206 24.26 -17.69 18.45
N TYR A 207 25.45 -18.28 18.27
CA TYR A 207 26.53 -18.18 19.26
C TYR A 207 27.04 -16.75 19.45
N MET A 208 27.18 -15.99 18.35
CA MET A 208 27.61 -14.58 18.45
C MET A 208 26.59 -13.71 19.21
N ASN A 209 25.31 -14.10 19.24
CA ASN A 209 24.30 -13.43 20.07
C ASN A 209 24.54 -13.63 21.58
N GLU A 210 25.12 -14.77 21.98
CA GLU A 210 25.44 -15.07 23.38
C GLU A 210 26.71 -14.35 23.87
N LEU A 211 27.50 -13.75 22.98
CA LEU A 211 28.76 -13.11 23.33
C LEU A 211 28.55 -11.67 23.79
N ASP A 212 29.14 -11.35 24.94
CA ASP A 212 29.24 -9.97 25.42
C ASP A 212 30.22 -9.14 24.59
N GLY A 213 29.97 -7.82 24.53
CA GLY A 213 30.87 -6.84 23.92
C GLY A 213 30.37 -6.18 22.65
N LEU A 214 29.04 -6.19 22.40
CA LEU A 214 28.43 -5.41 21.34
C LEU A 214 28.56 -3.90 21.65
N SER A 215 29.53 -3.25 21.01
CA SER A 215 29.75 -1.80 21.10
C SER A 215 29.31 -1.11 19.82
N ARG A 216 28.96 0.18 19.90
CA ARG A 216 28.65 1.00 18.70
C ARG A 216 29.78 0.97 17.66
N THR A 217 31.03 1.02 18.13
CA THR A 217 32.21 0.94 17.25
C THR A 217 32.33 -0.40 16.52
N LEU A 218 31.91 -1.50 17.15
CA LEU A 218 31.90 -2.80 16.50
C LEU A 218 30.75 -2.88 15.48
N ILE A 219 29.56 -2.40 15.82
CA ILE A 219 28.40 -2.36 14.89
C ILE A 219 28.75 -1.57 13.62
N GLU A 220 29.34 -0.37 13.77
CA GLU A 220 29.77 0.45 12.63
C GLU A 220 30.86 -0.20 11.78
N ARG A 221 31.72 -1.01 12.40
CA ARG A 221 32.73 -1.80 11.68
C ARG A 221 32.05 -2.93 10.90
N VAL A 222 31.20 -3.70 11.57
CA VAL A 222 30.55 -4.90 11.04
C VAL A 222 29.58 -4.55 9.90
N SER A 223 28.81 -3.46 10.03
CA SER A 223 27.82 -3.03 9.02
C SER A 223 28.41 -2.72 7.64
N LYS A 224 29.72 -2.43 7.58
CA LYS A 224 30.43 -2.14 6.32
C LYS A 224 30.87 -3.39 5.56
N PHE A 225 31.03 -4.51 6.24
CA PHE A 225 31.54 -5.74 5.65
C PHE A 225 30.40 -6.64 5.15
N ALA A 226 30.61 -7.24 3.98
CA ALA A 226 29.73 -8.29 3.48
C ALA A 226 30.17 -9.62 4.08
N PHE A 227 29.34 -10.25 4.91
CA PHE A 227 29.66 -11.54 5.55
C PHE A 227 28.44 -12.46 5.72
N ILE A 228 27.23 -11.98 5.44
CA ILE A 228 26.01 -12.78 5.56
C ILE A 228 25.83 -13.57 4.26
N PRO A 229 25.82 -14.91 4.29
CA PRO A 229 25.62 -15.70 3.07
C PRO A 229 24.18 -15.58 2.56
N LEU A 230 23.97 -15.79 1.26
CA LEU A 230 22.65 -15.83 0.64
C LEU A 230 22.46 -17.16 -0.11
N GLU A 231 21.37 -17.87 0.20
CA GLU A 231 21.02 -19.20 -0.33
C GLU A 231 21.13 -19.32 -1.85
N ARG A 232 20.74 -18.28 -2.56
CA ARG A 232 20.50 -18.36 -4.01
C ARG A 232 21.77 -18.23 -4.86
N ASN A 233 22.83 -17.58 -4.36
CA ASN A 233 23.92 -17.09 -5.22
C ASN A 233 25.35 -17.30 -4.67
N ASN A 234 25.55 -18.01 -3.54
CA ASN A 234 26.86 -18.14 -2.87
C ASN A 234 27.59 -16.79 -2.65
N ASN A 235 26.82 -15.70 -2.61
CA ASN A 235 27.32 -14.34 -2.45
C ASN A 235 27.14 -13.91 -1.01
N PHE A 236 28.06 -13.07 -0.55
CA PHE A 236 27.99 -12.46 0.77
C PHE A 236 27.39 -11.07 0.68
N MET A 237 26.43 -10.80 1.55
CA MET A 237 25.75 -9.53 1.65
C MET A 237 26.17 -8.75 2.90
N LYS A 238 26.06 -7.43 2.79
CA LYS A 238 26.18 -6.52 3.94
C LYS A 238 24.86 -6.53 4.72
N PRO A 239 24.89 -6.21 6.03
CA PRO A 239 23.68 -6.08 6.83
C PRO A 239 22.61 -5.15 6.24
N SER A 240 23.01 -4.09 5.53
CA SER A 240 22.08 -3.14 4.91
C SER A 240 21.38 -3.65 3.65
N GLN A 241 21.77 -4.82 3.13
CA GLN A 241 21.29 -5.38 1.87
C GLN A 241 20.35 -6.58 2.04
N VAL A 242 20.18 -7.05 3.27
CA VAL A 242 19.35 -8.21 3.63
C VAL A 242 18.36 -7.82 4.71
N PHE A 243 17.26 -8.57 4.79
CA PHE A 243 16.14 -8.24 5.69
C PHE A 243 15.62 -9.48 6.41
N ILE A 244 15.07 -9.29 7.60
CA ILE A 244 14.51 -10.39 8.41
C ILE A 244 13.00 -10.22 8.46
N ARG A 245 12.26 -11.29 8.17
CA ARG A 245 10.79 -11.27 8.24
C ARG A 245 10.33 -11.00 9.67
N SER A 246 9.30 -10.17 9.82
CA SER A 246 8.63 -10.00 11.11
C SER A 246 7.64 -11.15 11.28
N ASP A 247 7.79 -11.96 12.31
CA ASP A 247 6.91 -13.11 12.64
C ASP A 247 5.48 -12.71 13.07
N ASN A 248 5.03 -11.51 12.73
CA ASN A 248 3.65 -11.08 12.95
C ASN A 248 2.73 -11.78 11.94
N SER A 249 2.35 -13.01 12.31
CA SER A 249 1.18 -13.79 11.88
C SER A 249 0.59 -13.42 10.53
N ILE A 250 1.01 -14.20 9.54
CA ILE A 250 0.21 -14.63 8.39
C ILE A 250 -1.21 -14.96 8.88
N THR A 251 -2.17 -14.07 8.65
CA THR A 251 -3.55 -14.49 8.44
C THR A 251 -3.64 -14.81 6.96
N THR A 252 -3.68 -16.10 6.63
CA THR A 252 -4.04 -16.56 5.29
C THR A 252 -5.42 -16.00 4.97
N TYR A 253 -5.48 -15.06 4.02
CA TYR A 253 -6.69 -14.86 3.24
C TYR A 253 -6.62 -15.90 2.13
N ASP A 254 -7.16 -17.09 2.42
CA ASP A 254 -7.53 -18.02 1.37
C ASP A 254 -8.83 -17.47 0.78
N ASP A 255 -8.77 -17.04 -0.47
CA ASP A 255 -9.93 -16.85 -1.32
C ASP A 255 -10.45 -18.24 -1.69
N ASP A 256 -11.58 -18.64 -1.12
CA ASP A 256 -12.60 -19.49 -1.75
C ASP A 256 -13.91 -19.35 -0.95
N ASP A 257 -15.00 -19.07 -1.66
CA ASP A 257 -16.35 -18.85 -1.14
C ASP A 257 -16.96 -20.11 -0.47
N ASP A 258 -17.94 -19.87 0.41
CA ASP A 258 -19.09 -20.70 0.82
C ASP A 258 -19.25 -21.06 2.32
N ASP A 259 -20.39 -20.59 2.83
CA ASP A 259 -21.34 -21.17 3.78
C ASP A 259 -20.97 -21.60 5.22
N GLU A 260 -21.77 -21.02 6.13
CA GLU A 260 -22.42 -21.59 7.32
C GLU A 260 -21.63 -22.17 8.52
N ILE A 261 -21.97 -21.56 9.67
CA ILE A 261 -22.27 -22.18 10.99
C ILE A 261 -21.07 -22.77 11.77
N THR A 262 -20.73 -22.18 12.92
CA THR A 262 -21.03 -22.73 14.27
C THR A 262 -20.35 -21.99 15.41
N GLN A 263 -21.16 -21.62 16.40
CA GLN A 263 -20.74 -21.54 17.80
C GLN A 263 -20.29 -22.93 18.27
N ILE A 264 -19.08 -23.08 18.83
CA ILE A 264 -18.79 -24.05 19.90
C ILE A 264 -17.85 -23.46 20.97
N ILE A 265 -18.49 -23.15 22.10
CA ILE A 265 -18.13 -23.23 23.52
C ILE A 265 -16.73 -23.79 23.90
N GLY A 266 -15.97 -22.97 24.63
CA GLY A 266 -15.55 -23.20 26.03
C GLY A 266 -14.36 -24.12 26.33
N ASN A 267 -13.28 -23.55 26.88
CA ASN A 267 -12.85 -23.73 28.29
C ASN A 267 -11.34 -23.46 28.47
N GLY A 268 -10.99 -22.81 29.59
CA GLY A 268 -9.70 -23.05 30.25
C GLY A 268 -8.76 -21.87 30.49
N SER A 269 -9.01 -21.16 31.59
CA SER A 269 -7.98 -20.77 32.56
C SER A 269 -6.84 -19.82 32.14
N ARG A 270 -7.04 -18.51 32.37
CA ARG A 270 -5.93 -17.59 32.68
C ARG A 270 -6.04 -17.07 34.11
N LYS A 271 -5.21 -17.65 34.99
CA LYS A 271 -4.87 -17.10 36.31
C LYS A 271 -4.16 -15.76 36.12
N ARG A 272 -4.77 -14.71 36.69
CA ARG A 272 -4.13 -13.43 37.00
C ARG A 272 -2.97 -13.67 37.96
N ASN A 273 -1.78 -13.22 37.61
CA ASN A 273 -0.77 -12.84 38.60
C ASN A 273 -0.28 -11.43 38.27
N ASN A 274 -0.73 -10.48 39.10
CA ASN A 274 -0.16 -9.16 39.25
C ASN A 274 1.21 -9.28 39.90
N THR A 275 2.24 -8.70 39.30
CA THR A 275 3.34 -8.09 40.07
C THR A 275 3.86 -6.87 39.32
N LYS A 276 3.69 -5.72 39.97
CA LYS A 276 4.31 -4.45 39.63
C LYS A 276 5.76 -4.48 40.10
N THR A 277 6.70 -4.16 39.23
CA THR A 277 7.97 -3.53 39.64
C THR A 277 8.32 -2.42 38.65
N THR A 278 8.28 -1.21 39.20
CA THR A 278 8.70 0.05 38.62
C THR A 278 10.23 0.12 38.55
N THR A 279 10.80 0.39 37.38
CA THR A 279 12.03 1.18 37.28
C THR A 279 11.97 2.10 36.06
N THR A 280 12.19 3.36 36.34
CA THR A 280 12.17 4.51 35.45
C THR A 280 13.50 4.64 34.72
N SER A 281 13.48 4.70 33.38
CA SER A 281 14.55 5.37 32.65
C SER A 281 13.97 6.14 31.47
N LYS A 282 14.14 7.46 31.53
CA LYS A 282 13.67 8.43 30.54
C LYS A 282 14.53 8.29 29.29
N ASN A 283 13.95 7.83 28.18
CA ASN A 283 14.51 8.09 26.86
C ASN A 283 13.45 8.75 25.97
N LYS A 284 13.90 9.80 25.29
CA LYS A 284 13.14 10.78 24.53
C LYS A 284 12.22 10.11 23.51
N LYS A 285 10.93 10.42 23.57
CA LYS A 285 9.94 10.15 22.51
C LYS A 285 10.36 10.91 21.25
N PHE A 286 10.90 10.22 20.26
CA PHE A 286 10.70 10.64 18.89
C PHE A 286 9.25 10.36 18.53
N LYS A 287 8.59 11.37 17.96
CA LYS A 287 7.19 11.32 17.50
C LYS A 287 7.17 10.51 16.20
N THR A 288 7.18 9.18 16.29
CA THR A 288 7.01 8.30 15.12
C THR A 288 5.53 8.27 14.78
N ILE A 289 5.18 8.85 13.63
CA ILE A 289 3.93 8.57 12.95
C ILE A 289 4.00 7.09 12.57
N SER A 290 3.01 6.32 13.01
CA SER A 290 2.88 4.88 12.80
C SER A 290 2.55 4.59 11.34
N SER A 291 3.56 4.47 10.48
CA SER A 291 3.47 3.77 9.20
C SER A 291 3.99 2.35 9.39
N THR A 292 3.12 1.44 9.80
CA THR A 292 3.42 0.00 9.72
C THR A 292 3.74 -0.33 8.25
N PRO A 293 4.94 -0.83 7.94
CA PRO A 293 5.28 -1.22 6.57
C PRO A 293 4.26 -2.25 6.08
N LEU A 294 3.68 -2.02 4.90
CA LEU A 294 2.80 -3.00 4.24
C LEU A 294 3.59 -4.31 4.12
N ILE A 295 3.00 -5.42 4.53
CA ILE A 295 3.65 -6.74 4.57
C ILE A 295 4.21 -7.04 3.17
N MET A 296 5.53 -7.05 3.05
CA MET A 296 6.26 -7.35 1.83
C MET A 296 6.69 -8.82 1.88
N ASP A 297 5.75 -9.77 1.75
CA ASP A 297 6.15 -11.18 1.70
C ASP A 297 6.71 -11.53 0.32
N ASP A 298 7.93 -11.06 0.07
CA ASP A 298 8.63 -11.29 -1.18
C ASP A 298 9.37 -12.62 -1.16
N THR A 299 8.70 -13.69 -1.55
CA THR A 299 9.35 -14.97 -1.87
C THR A 299 10.02 -14.96 -3.25
N SER A 300 9.72 -13.94 -4.07
CA SER A 300 10.01 -13.87 -5.50
C SER A 300 11.36 -13.22 -5.87
N GLY A 301 12.05 -12.60 -4.89
CA GLY A 301 13.48 -12.27 -4.97
C GLY A 301 13.86 -10.84 -5.39
N LEU A 302 12.96 -9.85 -5.24
CA LEU A 302 13.31 -8.43 -5.34
C LEU A 302 14.08 -7.98 -4.08
N ILE A 303 13.55 -8.37 -2.91
CA ILE A 303 14.08 -8.15 -1.57
C ILE A 303 14.68 -9.46 -1.04
N ASP A 304 15.94 -9.41 -0.61
CA ASP A 304 16.64 -10.57 -0.08
C ASP A 304 16.30 -10.78 1.41
N TYR A 305 15.23 -11.53 1.68
CA TYR A 305 14.91 -11.98 3.03
C TYR A 305 15.78 -13.16 3.44
N ILE A 306 16.25 -13.13 4.68
CA ILE A 306 17.08 -14.16 5.30
C ILE A 306 16.42 -14.68 6.58
N ASP A 307 16.66 -15.95 6.88
CA ASP A 307 16.26 -16.56 8.13
C ASP A 307 17.37 -17.49 8.66
N TYR A 308 17.90 -17.14 9.83
CA TYR A 308 18.91 -17.88 10.57
C TYR A 308 18.39 -18.33 11.95
N GLY A 309 17.06 -18.48 12.11
CA GLY A 309 16.43 -18.84 13.38
C GLY A 309 16.39 -17.69 14.40
N SER A 310 15.70 -17.89 15.52
CA SER A 310 15.43 -16.87 16.54
C SER A 310 16.70 -16.19 17.07
N GLU A 311 17.71 -16.97 17.45
CA GLU A 311 18.93 -16.44 18.07
C GLU A 311 19.82 -15.75 17.02
N GLY A 312 19.96 -16.34 15.83
CA GLY A 312 20.75 -15.79 14.74
C GLY A 312 20.15 -14.50 14.18
N ASN A 313 18.82 -14.46 14.02
CA ASN A 313 18.11 -13.27 13.59
C ASN A 313 18.22 -12.14 14.63
N SER A 314 18.14 -12.48 15.93
CA SER A 314 18.35 -11.50 17.01
C SER A 314 19.72 -10.84 16.96
N PHE A 315 20.78 -11.62 16.72
CA PHE A 315 22.13 -11.09 16.52
C PHE A 315 22.24 -10.13 15.34
N LEU A 316 21.66 -10.52 14.20
CA LEU A 316 21.69 -9.73 12.97
C LEU A 316 20.91 -8.41 13.14
N LEU A 317 19.75 -8.44 13.80
CA LEU A 317 18.99 -7.24 14.18
C LEU A 317 19.82 -6.31 15.08
N ASN A 318 20.53 -6.87 16.07
CA ASN A 318 21.42 -6.11 16.95
C ASN A 318 22.60 -5.44 16.22
N ILE A 319 23.01 -5.97 15.07
CA ILE A 319 24.05 -5.40 14.18
C ILE A 319 23.48 -4.37 13.20
N GLY A 320 22.16 -4.25 13.10
CA GLY A 320 21.49 -3.26 12.24
C GLY A 320 20.94 -3.82 10.93
N VAL A 321 20.75 -5.15 10.83
CA VAL A 321 19.82 -5.70 9.84
C VAL A 321 18.41 -5.20 10.17
N LEU A 322 17.63 -4.82 9.18
CA LEU A 322 16.28 -4.29 9.36
C LEU A 322 15.23 -5.32 8.96
N HIS A 323 13.99 -5.11 9.40
CA HIS A 323 12.86 -5.90 8.92
C HIS A 323 12.41 -5.49 7.51
N TYR A 324 12.63 -4.22 7.16
CA TYR A 324 12.17 -3.63 5.90
C TYR A 324 13.26 -2.70 5.32
N PRO A 325 13.35 -2.60 3.98
CA PRO A 325 14.24 -1.65 3.34
C PRO A 325 13.87 -0.22 3.70
N SER A 326 14.88 0.60 4.02
CA SER A 326 14.69 2.05 4.09
C SER A 326 14.32 2.60 2.71
N THR A 327 13.70 3.77 2.64
CA THR A 327 13.30 4.42 1.37
C THR A 327 14.46 4.54 0.38
N THR A 328 15.67 4.85 0.85
CA THR A 328 16.87 4.91 0.00
C THR A 328 17.21 3.56 -0.63
N THR A 329 17.21 2.50 0.18
CA THR A 329 17.52 1.15 -0.28
C THR A 329 16.42 0.63 -1.19
N LEU A 330 15.15 0.90 -0.87
CA LEU A 330 14.00 0.54 -1.70
C LEU A 330 14.08 1.16 -3.10
N VAL A 331 14.44 2.45 -3.18
CA VAL A 331 14.67 3.13 -4.48
C VAL A 331 15.81 2.48 -5.27
N GLU A 332 16.92 2.15 -4.61
CA GLU A 332 18.04 1.47 -5.28
C GLU A 332 17.63 0.08 -5.80
N LEU A 333 16.88 -0.70 -5.00
CA LEU A 333 16.35 -2.00 -5.41
C LEU A 333 15.43 -1.87 -6.63
N LEU A 334 14.49 -0.92 -6.62
CA LEU A 334 13.54 -0.69 -7.73
C LEU A 334 14.25 -0.23 -9.02
N ILE A 335 15.31 0.57 -8.93
CA ILE A 335 16.04 1.04 -10.11
C ILE A 335 16.98 -0.03 -10.67
N ASP A 336 17.75 -0.69 -9.79
CA ASP A 336 18.90 -1.51 -10.21
C ASP A 336 18.53 -2.99 -10.40
N ARG A 337 17.52 -3.51 -9.68
CA ARG A 337 17.16 -4.94 -9.73
C ARG A 337 15.92 -5.27 -10.56
N GLN A 338 15.11 -4.29 -10.96
CA GLN A 338 13.85 -4.52 -11.68
C GLN A 338 14.03 -5.37 -12.96
N ALA A 339 15.11 -5.15 -13.72
CA ALA A 339 15.34 -5.87 -14.97
C ALA A 339 15.54 -7.37 -14.76
N ASN A 340 16.31 -7.76 -13.73
CA ASN A 340 16.55 -9.16 -13.38
C ASN A 340 15.32 -9.78 -12.72
N TYR A 341 14.56 -9.00 -11.96
CA TYR A 341 13.34 -9.48 -11.30
C TYR A 341 12.27 -9.92 -12.32
N PHE A 342 12.11 -9.17 -13.41
CA PHE A 342 11.17 -9.48 -14.49
C PHE A 342 11.79 -10.26 -15.67
N SER A 343 13.04 -10.74 -15.62
CA SER A 343 13.64 -11.49 -16.75
C SER A 343 13.15 -12.94 -16.84
N ASN A 344 12.88 -13.58 -15.70
CA ASN A 344 12.46 -15.00 -15.61
C ASN A 344 10.94 -15.07 -15.41
N LEU A 345 10.19 -14.89 -16.51
CA LEU A 345 8.73 -14.85 -16.52
C LEU A 345 8.13 -16.24 -16.82
N ASN A 346 7.78 -16.98 -15.77
CA ASN A 346 6.73 -17.99 -15.88
C ASN A 346 5.39 -17.30 -15.59
N GLN A 347 4.36 -17.52 -16.41
CA GLN A 347 3.06 -16.83 -16.29
C GLN A 347 2.45 -16.95 -14.88
N ASN A 348 2.61 -18.09 -14.21
CA ASN A 348 2.07 -18.35 -12.87
C ASN A 348 2.75 -17.50 -11.76
N ASN A 349 3.99 -17.04 -11.96
CA ASN A 349 4.71 -16.22 -10.97
C ASN A 349 4.57 -14.72 -11.26
N LEU A 350 4.01 -14.32 -12.41
CA LEU A 350 3.91 -12.92 -12.80
C LEU A 350 2.97 -12.14 -11.86
N GLN A 351 1.83 -12.71 -11.49
CA GLN A 351 0.86 -12.05 -10.60
C GLN A 351 1.47 -11.78 -9.21
N GLN A 352 2.13 -12.78 -8.61
CA GLN A 352 2.83 -12.62 -7.33
C GLN A 352 3.93 -11.57 -7.43
N LYS A 353 4.72 -11.58 -8.52
CA LYS A 353 5.77 -10.59 -8.74
C LYS A 353 5.23 -9.17 -8.88
N LEU A 354 4.13 -9.01 -9.61
CA LEU A 354 3.45 -7.73 -9.76
C LEU A 354 2.90 -7.24 -8.43
N TYR A 355 2.27 -8.12 -7.64
CA TYR A 355 1.75 -7.78 -6.32
C TYR A 355 2.85 -7.25 -5.38
N VAL A 356 3.97 -7.97 -5.27
CA VAL A 356 5.13 -7.56 -4.46
C VAL A 356 5.69 -6.22 -4.95
N TYR A 357 5.87 -6.08 -6.27
CA TYR A 357 6.41 -4.85 -6.85
C TYR A 357 5.49 -3.65 -6.61
N THR A 358 4.17 -3.81 -6.76
CA THR A 358 3.17 -2.79 -6.45
C THR A 358 3.21 -2.41 -4.97
N ASN A 359 3.34 -3.37 -4.04
CA ASN A 359 3.50 -3.07 -2.62
C ASN A 359 4.80 -2.29 -2.31
N CYS A 360 5.89 -2.56 -3.04
CA CYS A 360 7.10 -1.74 -2.98
C CYS A 360 6.84 -0.30 -3.43
N LEU A 361 6.10 -0.11 -4.52
CA LEU A 361 5.73 1.21 -5.01
C LEU A 361 4.81 1.96 -4.03
N ARG A 362 3.85 1.27 -3.39
CA ARG A 362 2.99 1.84 -2.34
C ARG A 362 3.81 2.31 -1.15
N GLN A 363 4.74 1.48 -0.66
CA GLN A 363 5.64 1.86 0.43
C GLN A 363 6.52 3.05 0.06
N LEU A 364 6.99 3.09 -1.19
CA LEU A 364 7.71 4.24 -1.71
C LEU A 364 6.83 5.48 -1.72
N ALA A 365 5.58 5.41 -2.19
CA ALA A 365 4.65 6.53 -2.22
C ALA A 365 4.45 7.16 -0.82
N ILE A 366 4.29 6.32 0.21
CA ILE A 366 4.11 6.76 1.59
C ILE A 366 5.37 7.44 2.15
N THR A 367 6.55 6.87 1.90
CA THR A 367 7.81 7.30 2.54
C THR A 367 8.64 8.25 1.67
N ILE A 368 8.23 8.56 0.44
CA ILE A 368 9.04 9.33 -0.51
C ILE A 368 9.45 10.72 0.01
N ASN A 369 8.62 11.32 0.85
CA ASN A 369 8.89 12.63 1.43
C ASN A 369 10.08 12.61 2.42
N GLU A 370 10.50 11.43 2.87
CA GLU A 370 11.68 11.23 3.71
C GLU A 370 12.99 11.16 2.90
N LEU A 371 12.90 11.02 1.56
CA LEU A 371 14.06 10.89 0.68
C LEU A 371 14.76 12.24 0.50
N GLN A 372 15.89 12.43 1.21
CA GLN A 372 16.69 13.66 1.14
C GLN A 372 17.77 13.64 0.03
N SER A 373 18.04 12.48 -0.58
CA SER A 373 19.15 12.32 -1.52
C SER A 373 18.83 12.87 -2.92
N MET A 374 19.42 14.01 -3.26
CA MET A 374 19.24 14.66 -4.58
C MET A 374 19.72 13.81 -5.76
N SER A 375 20.75 12.97 -5.56
CA SER A 375 21.26 12.09 -6.61
C SER A 375 20.26 10.98 -6.96
N LEU A 376 19.60 10.40 -5.96
CA LEU A 376 18.56 9.38 -6.16
C LEU A 376 17.30 9.98 -6.79
N ILE A 377 16.88 11.18 -6.37
CA ILE A 377 15.76 11.91 -7.00
C ILE A 377 16.00 12.12 -8.49
N LYS A 378 17.23 12.50 -8.88
CA LYS A 378 17.60 12.66 -10.30
C LYS A 378 17.56 11.31 -11.06
N ARG A 379 17.99 10.23 -10.42
CA ARG A 379 17.90 8.86 -10.99
C ARG A 379 16.44 8.43 -11.16
N LEU A 380 15.56 8.71 -10.20
CA LEU A 380 14.13 8.40 -10.28
C LEU A 380 13.46 9.09 -11.48
N LYS A 381 13.84 10.33 -11.81
CA LYS A 381 13.29 11.03 -12.99
C LYS A 381 13.75 10.47 -14.34
N THR A 382 14.84 9.70 -14.37
CA THR A 382 15.52 9.31 -15.63
C THR A 382 15.53 7.81 -15.89
N LYS A 383 15.54 6.97 -14.85
CA LYS A 383 15.60 5.52 -14.95
C LYS A 383 14.21 4.89 -14.99
N ALA A 384 14.15 3.66 -15.50
CA ALA A 384 12.93 2.86 -15.50
C ALA A 384 12.72 2.18 -14.14
N TRP A 385 11.56 2.42 -13.55
CA TRP A 385 11.14 1.84 -12.26
C TRP A 385 9.61 1.91 -12.07
N CYS A 386 8.92 2.79 -12.80
CA CYS A 386 7.45 2.87 -12.78
C CYS A 386 6.86 1.62 -13.44
N LEU A 387 5.97 0.95 -12.72
CA LEU A 387 5.08 -0.04 -13.29
C LEU A 387 3.98 0.69 -14.07
N GLY A 388 3.81 0.33 -15.34
CA GLY A 388 2.66 0.75 -16.15
C GLY A 388 2.00 -0.44 -16.82
N TYR A 389 0.71 -0.34 -17.11
CA TYR A 389 -0.03 -1.33 -17.87
C TYR A 389 -0.60 -0.73 -19.16
N GLN A 390 -0.74 -1.57 -20.17
CA GLN A 390 -1.40 -1.24 -21.42
C GLN A 390 -2.47 -2.29 -21.70
N VAL A 391 -3.68 -1.86 -22.04
CA VAL A 391 -4.80 -2.76 -22.36
C VAL A 391 -4.71 -3.16 -23.83
N ILE A 392 -4.77 -4.46 -24.12
CA ILE A 392 -4.79 -5.02 -25.47
C ILE A 392 -6.01 -5.94 -25.60
N ASP A 393 -6.58 -5.97 -26.80
CA ASP A 393 -7.68 -6.90 -27.12
C ASP A 393 -7.13 -8.33 -27.19
N GLY A 394 -7.72 -9.26 -26.44
CA GLY A 394 -7.34 -10.66 -26.44
C GLY A 394 -7.74 -11.41 -27.72
N CYS A 395 -7.22 -12.63 -27.88
CA CYS A 395 -7.54 -13.50 -29.02
C CYS A 395 -8.99 -14.04 -28.99
N THR A 396 -9.67 -13.96 -27.84
CA THR A 396 -11.08 -14.33 -27.65
C THR A 396 -11.92 -13.06 -27.55
N ASN A 397 -13.04 -13.00 -28.28
CA ASN A 397 -13.83 -11.79 -28.55
C ASN A 397 -14.42 -11.03 -27.33
N ASN A 398 -14.06 -11.33 -26.09
CA ASN A 398 -14.57 -10.63 -24.89
C ASN A 398 -13.54 -10.45 -23.74
N GLU A 399 -12.27 -10.85 -23.87
CA GLU A 399 -11.28 -10.70 -22.78
C GLU A 399 -10.24 -9.61 -23.09
N LYS A 400 -10.30 -8.49 -22.36
CA LYS A 400 -9.26 -7.44 -22.40
C LYS A 400 -8.08 -7.88 -21.53
N GLN A 401 -6.89 -8.01 -22.12
CA GLN A 401 -5.68 -8.40 -21.38
C GLN A 401 -4.83 -7.17 -21.04
N ARG A 402 -4.35 -7.09 -19.79
CA ARG A 402 -3.40 -6.05 -19.35
C ARG A 402 -1.97 -6.55 -19.53
N ILE A 403 -1.18 -5.85 -20.34
CA ILE A 403 0.26 -6.09 -20.45
C ILE A 403 1.00 -5.08 -19.57
N PHE A 404 1.74 -5.60 -18.60
CA PHE A 404 2.54 -4.81 -17.67
C PHE A 404 3.97 -4.58 -18.20
N LYS A 405 4.49 -3.36 -18.03
CA LYS A 405 5.86 -2.97 -18.40
C LYS A 405 6.45 -2.06 -17.33
N ILE A 406 7.76 -2.20 -17.09
CA ILE A 406 8.52 -1.25 -16.27
C ILE A 406 9.15 -0.19 -17.17
N VAL A 407 8.84 1.07 -16.92
CA VAL A 407 9.24 2.21 -17.75
C VAL A 407 9.69 3.39 -16.89
N SER A 408 10.26 4.42 -17.54
CA SER A 408 10.57 5.68 -16.87
C SER A 408 9.29 6.49 -16.61
N PRO A 409 9.23 7.37 -15.58
CA PRO A 409 8.06 8.17 -15.28
C PRO A 409 7.49 8.94 -16.48
N ASN A 410 8.35 9.51 -17.33
CA ASN A 410 7.95 10.30 -18.50
C ASN A 410 7.24 9.50 -19.61
N GLN A 411 7.17 8.17 -19.49
CA GLN A 411 6.48 7.28 -20.42
C GLN A 411 5.12 6.81 -19.88
N ILE A 412 4.78 7.17 -18.63
CA ILE A 412 3.49 6.90 -18.01
C ILE A 412 2.58 8.12 -18.18
N TYR A 413 1.31 7.86 -18.47
CA TYR A 413 0.26 8.86 -18.61
C TYR A 413 -0.80 8.64 -17.55
N LEU A 414 -1.16 9.70 -16.84
CA LEU A 414 -2.17 9.66 -15.77
C LEU A 414 -3.57 9.82 -16.40
N ASP A 415 -4.51 8.98 -16.01
CA ASP A 415 -5.86 8.93 -16.56
C ASP A 415 -6.76 10.02 -15.94
N ASP A 416 -6.91 11.15 -16.65
CA ASP A 416 -7.91 12.20 -16.39
C ASP A 416 -8.99 12.29 -17.48
N ASP A 417 -8.79 11.62 -18.62
CA ASP A 417 -9.76 11.47 -19.70
C ASP A 417 -9.84 9.98 -20.09
N HIS A 418 -10.74 9.27 -19.41
CA HIS A 418 -10.89 7.84 -19.56
C HIS A 418 -11.26 7.42 -20.98
N GLN A 419 -11.97 8.27 -21.72
CA GLN A 419 -12.33 7.99 -23.10
C GLN A 419 -11.08 8.04 -24.00
N CYS A 420 -10.25 9.07 -23.85
CA CYS A 420 -8.96 9.13 -24.52
C CYS A 420 -8.04 7.96 -24.12
N ALA A 421 -8.09 7.51 -22.87
CA ALA A 421 -7.30 6.36 -22.41
C ALA A 421 -7.70 5.05 -23.11
N ILE A 422 -9.01 4.83 -23.31
CA ILE A 422 -9.54 3.69 -24.07
C ILE A 422 -9.11 3.76 -25.54
N ASP A 423 -9.23 4.93 -26.16
CA ASP A 423 -9.02 5.11 -27.60
C ASP A 423 -7.53 5.07 -27.99
N LEU A 424 -6.66 5.69 -27.18
CA LEU A 424 -5.23 5.81 -27.46
C LEU A 424 -4.40 4.67 -26.88
N ARG A 425 -4.94 3.95 -25.88
CA ARG A 425 -4.28 2.87 -25.13
C ARG A 425 -2.85 3.22 -24.70
N PRO A 426 -2.63 4.34 -23.97
CA PRO A 426 -1.32 4.70 -23.45
C PRO A 426 -0.87 3.72 -22.34
N LEU A 427 0.37 3.89 -21.87
CA LEU A 427 0.82 3.20 -20.65
C LEU A 427 0.28 3.95 -19.42
N LEU A 428 -0.63 3.30 -18.69
CA LEU A 428 -1.29 3.84 -17.50
C LEU A 428 -0.62 3.32 -16.22
N PRO A 429 -0.62 4.09 -15.12
CA PRO A 429 -0.22 3.56 -13.81
C PRO A 429 -1.22 2.52 -13.31
N PRO A 430 -0.86 1.64 -12.34
CA PRO A 430 -1.82 0.81 -11.63
C PRO A 430 -2.92 1.66 -10.98
N ASP A 431 -4.12 1.09 -10.84
CA ASP A 431 -5.34 1.79 -10.42
C ASP A 431 -5.33 2.12 -8.91
N GLU A 432 -4.39 2.98 -8.47
CA GLU A 432 -4.14 3.34 -7.07
C GLU A 432 -3.81 4.84 -6.92
N PRO A 433 -4.52 5.58 -6.04
CA PRO A 433 -4.38 7.02 -5.94
C PRO A 433 -2.99 7.46 -5.44
N GLU A 434 -2.38 6.70 -4.52
CA GLU A 434 -1.06 7.03 -3.97
C GLU A 434 0.05 6.92 -5.03
N LEU A 435 -0.12 6.00 -6.00
CA LEU A 435 0.83 5.83 -7.11
C LEU A 435 0.69 6.94 -8.15
N THR A 436 -0.54 7.42 -8.40
CA THR A 436 -0.80 8.56 -9.30
C THR A 436 -0.06 9.80 -8.83
N GLU A 437 -0.19 10.18 -7.54
CA GLU A 437 0.52 11.33 -6.96
C GLU A 437 2.04 11.15 -7.02
N LEU A 438 2.53 9.94 -6.70
CA LEU A 438 3.95 9.62 -6.77
C LEU A 438 4.48 9.79 -8.20
N TYR A 439 3.78 9.28 -9.20
CA TYR A 439 4.23 9.30 -10.59
C TYR A 439 4.20 10.71 -11.17
N GLU A 440 3.16 11.49 -10.86
CA GLU A 440 3.07 12.92 -11.21
C GLU A 440 4.32 13.68 -10.72
N LYS A 441 4.69 13.49 -9.46
CA LYS A 441 5.86 14.14 -8.84
C LYS A 441 7.19 13.87 -9.55
N PHE A 442 7.33 12.71 -10.20
CA PHE A 442 8.56 12.29 -10.88
C PHE A 442 8.56 12.48 -12.40
N GLY A 443 7.47 12.99 -12.99
CA GLY A 443 7.43 13.41 -14.40
C GLY A 443 6.42 12.68 -15.28
N ALA A 444 5.51 11.89 -14.71
CA ALA A 444 4.34 11.44 -15.47
C ALA A 444 3.49 12.65 -15.88
N SER A 445 2.86 12.57 -17.05
CA SER A 445 2.05 13.65 -17.60
C SER A 445 0.57 13.26 -17.61
N TRP A 446 -0.30 14.22 -17.37
CA TRP A 446 -1.74 14.04 -17.52
C TRP A 446 -2.11 13.79 -18.99
N LEU A 447 -3.05 12.87 -19.24
CA LEU A 447 -3.40 12.48 -20.59
C LEU A 447 -4.02 13.66 -21.36
N SER A 448 -4.89 14.43 -20.72
CA SER A 448 -5.52 15.62 -21.33
C SER A 448 -4.52 16.68 -21.81
N GLU A 449 -3.37 16.83 -21.13
CA GLU A 449 -2.31 17.77 -21.52
C GLU A 449 -1.52 17.30 -22.74
N CYS A 450 -1.45 15.97 -22.94
CA CYS A 450 -0.67 15.34 -24.00
C CYS A 450 -1.48 15.08 -25.28
N VAL A 451 -2.81 15.07 -25.17
CA VAL A 451 -3.72 14.71 -26.27
C VAL A 451 -4.31 15.97 -26.88
N LYS A 452 -4.08 16.17 -28.19
CA LYS A 452 -4.75 17.23 -28.95
C LYS A 452 -5.98 16.65 -29.64
N ARG A 453 -7.16 17.09 -29.23
CA ARG A 453 -8.45 16.79 -29.87
C ARG A 453 -8.77 17.81 -30.95
N THR A 454 -9.00 17.34 -32.17
CA THR A 454 -9.43 18.17 -33.31
C THR A 454 -10.69 17.57 -33.93
N LEU A 455 -11.77 18.35 -33.95
CA LEU A 455 -13.02 17.97 -34.60
C LEU A 455 -13.03 18.52 -36.02
N VAL A 456 -13.53 17.73 -36.97
CA VAL A 456 -13.65 18.13 -38.39
C VAL A 456 -15.01 17.66 -38.91
N HIS A 457 -15.70 18.50 -39.65
CA HIS A 457 -16.96 18.10 -40.28
C HIS A 457 -16.75 17.14 -41.46
N LYS A 458 -17.71 16.23 -41.70
CA LYS A 458 -17.71 15.33 -42.85
C LYS A 458 -19.09 15.24 -43.51
N GLY A 459 -19.04 15.02 -44.82
CA GLY A 459 -20.22 14.85 -45.66
C GLY A 459 -20.76 16.17 -46.22
N ASN A 460 -22.02 16.12 -46.66
CA ASN A 460 -22.65 17.23 -47.37
C ASN A 460 -23.16 18.28 -46.39
N ILE A 461 -22.80 19.54 -46.63
CA ILE A 461 -23.30 20.69 -45.90
C ILE A 461 -24.74 20.98 -46.37
N ALA A 462 -25.70 21.00 -45.44
CA ALA A 462 -27.07 21.35 -45.72
C ALA A 462 -27.51 22.56 -44.89
N THR A 463 -28.50 23.28 -45.40
CA THR A 463 -29.19 24.36 -44.70
C THR A 463 -30.64 23.96 -44.47
N SER A 464 -31.10 24.08 -43.23
CA SER A 464 -32.47 23.77 -42.82
C SER A 464 -33.04 24.90 -41.94
N ASP A 465 -34.35 24.87 -41.70
CA ASP A 465 -34.99 25.79 -40.74
C ASP A 465 -34.39 25.66 -39.32
N ARG A 466 -33.85 24.48 -38.97
CA ARG A 466 -33.19 24.25 -37.68
C ARG A 466 -31.88 25.03 -37.58
N CYS A 467 -31.13 25.15 -38.68
CA CYS A 467 -29.93 25.96 -38.75
C CYS A 467 -30.22 27.42 -38.41
N ASN A 468 -31.28 27.97 -39.02
CA ASN A 468 -31.72 29.35 -38.76
C ASN A 468 -32.19 29.52 -37.32
N LYS A 469 -33.03 28.61 -36.81
CA LYS A 469 -33.49 28.64 -35.40
C LYS A 469 -32.34 28.63 -34.40
N LEU A 470 -31.33 27.77 -34.60
CA LEU A 470 -30.18 27.69 -33.70
C LEU A 470 -29.30 28.94 -33.80
N ARG A 471 -29.03 29.43 -35.01
CA ARG A 471 -28.30 30.69 -35.23
C ARG A 471 -29.00 31.85 -34.52
N ASP A 472 -30.31 31.99 -34.74
CA ASP A 472 -31.10 33.08 -34.19
C ASP A 472 -31.20 32.97 -32.67
N LEU A 473 -31.27 31.76 -32.11
CA LEU A 473 -31.20 31.51 -30.66
C LEU A 473 -29.86 31.97 -30.07
N ILE A 474 -28.73 31.55 -30.67
CA ILE A 474 -27.39 31.93 -30.21
C ILE A 474 -27.22 33.45 -30.32
N GLN A 475 -27.61 34.07 -31.43
CA GLN A 475 -27.52 35.52 -31.62
C GLN A 475 -28.44 36.30 -30.68
N TYR A 476 -29.65 35.80 -30.42
CA TYR A 476 -30.59 36.42 -29.50
C TYR A 476 -30.08 36.40 -28.06
N ARG A 477 -29.42 35.31 -27.65
CA ARG A 477 -28.91 35.12 -26.29
C ARG A 477 -27.45 35.53 -26.09
N LEU A 478 -26.72 35.86 -27.16
CA LEU A 478 -25.26 36.10 -27.14
C LEU A 478 -24.81 37.08 -26.04
N ASP A 479 -25.53 38.18 -25.89
CA ASP A 479 -25.28 39.23 -24.89
C ASP A 479 -25.43 38.75 -23.44
N MET A 480 -26.18 37.66 -23.24
CA MET A 480 -26.42 37.06 -21.94
C MET A 480 -25.48 35.88 -21.65
N LEU A 481 -25.04 35.14 -22.68
CA LEU A 481 -24.21 33.94 -22.52
C LEU A 481 -22.95 34.24 -21.71
N PHE A 482 -22.28 35.34 -22.04
CA PHE A 482 -20.95 35.68 -21.55
C PHE A 482 -20.92 36.69 -20.40
N VAL A 483 -22.03 36.80 -19.66
CA VAL A 483 -22.23 37.79 -18.58
C VAL A 483 -22.50 37.09 -17.25
N ASN A 484 -21.91 37.52 -16.16
CA ASN A 484 -22.17 36.95 -14.83
C ASN A 484 -23.57 37.34 -14.29
N ASN A 485 -23.97 36.79 -13.15
CA ASN A 485 -25.28 37.11 -12.53
C ASN A 485 -25.44 38.58 -12.12
N ARG A 486 -24.36 39.38 -12.14
CA ARG A 486 -24.38 40.82 -11.85
C ARG A 486 -24.56 41.68 -13.11
N GLY A 487 -24.57 41.08 -14.29
CA GLY A 487 -24.63 41.82 -15.55
C GLY A 487 -23.27 42.28 -16.07
N GLU A 488 -22.16 41.81 -15.48
CA GLU A 488 -20.80 42.14 -15.88
C GLU A 488 -20.23 41.05 -16.81
N LYS A 489 -19.39 41.42 -17.78
CA LYS A 489 -18.74 40.44 -18.67
C LYS A 489 -17.89 39.45 -17.86
N MET A 490 -17.92 38.17 -18.25
CA MET A 490 -17.07 37.14 -17.64
C MET A 490 -15.58 37.44 -17.86
N GLU A 491 -14.75 37.06 -16.88
CA GLU A 491 -13.30 37.25 -16.94
C GLU A 491 -12.65 36.39 -18.05
N ASN A 492 -11.52 36.84 -18.60
CA ASN A 492 -10.73 36.15 -19.64
C ASN A 492 -11.44 35.90 -20.99
N LEU A 493 -12.42 36.74 -21.30
CA LEU A 493 -13.17 36.72 -22.55
C LEU A 493 -12.43 37.43 -23.69
N HIS A 494 -12.31 36.78 -24.86
CA HIS A 494 -11.86 37.46 -26.07
C HIS A 494 -13.00 38.26 -26.72
N GLU A 495 -13.09 39.56 -26.43
CA GLU A 495 -14.16 40.44 -26.95
C GLU A 495 -14.28 40.43 -28.48
N LYS A 496 -13.14 40.34 -29.19
CA LYS A 496 -13.12 40.21 -30.65
C LYS A 496 -13.85 38.94 -31.13
N HIS A 497 -13.69 37.82 -30.41
CA HIS A 497 -14.32 36.55 -30.78
C HIS A 497 -15.82 36.58 -30.50
N VAL A 498 -16.26 37.25 -29.44
CA VAL A 498 -17.69 37.50 -29.19
C VAL A 498 -18.30 38.37 -30.28
N GLU A 499 -17.60 39.41 -30.74
CA GLU A 499 -18.09 40.24 -31.84
C GLU A 499 -18.12 39.49 -33.17
N MET A 500 -17.16 38.58 -33.41
CA MET A 500 -17.18 37.66 -34.55
C MET A 500 -18.38 36.71 -34.52
N LEU A 501 -18.79 36.22 -33.34
CA LEU A 501 -20.01 35.42 -33.19
C LEU A 501 -21.27 36.25 -33.47
N ARG A 502 -21.26 37.55 -33.17
CA ARG A 502 -22.38 38.45 -33.43
C ARG A 502 -22.58 38.70 -34.93
N THR A 503 -21.49 38.94 -35.65
CA THR A 503 -21.53 39.46 -37.03
C THR A 503 -21.36 38.37 -38.10
N ASN A 504 -20.59 37.31 -37.81
CA ASN A 504 -20.09 36.39 -38.83
C ASN A 504 -20.37 34.90 -38.50
N LEU A 505 -21.30 34.60 -37.59
CA LEU A 505 -21.73 33.24 -37.26
C LEU A 505 -22.69 32.68 -38.33
N SER A 506 -22.28 31.57 -38.96
CA SER A 506 -23.12 30.72 -39.81
C SER A 506 -23.34 29.36 -39.16
N VAL A 507 -24.51 28.76 -39.34
CA VAL A 507 -24.84 27.44 -38.79
C VAL A 507 -25.27 26.52 -39.94
N TYR A 508 -24.72 25.30 -39.99
CA TYR A 508 -25.06 24.30 -41.02
C TYR A 508 -25.20 22.89 -40.45
N GLU A 509 -25.93 22.06 -41.20
CA GLU A 509 -26.12 20.64 -40.94
C GLU A 509 -25.10 19.79 -41.73
N VAL A 510 -24.51 18.78 -41.09
CA VAL A 510 -23.55 17.85 -41.70
C VAL A 510 -23.92 16.40 -41.43
N ASP A 511 -23.44 15.48 -42.28
CA ASP A 511 -23.79 14.06 -42.15
C ASP A 511 -23.15 13.44 -40.90
N SER A 512 -21.88 13.76 -40.66
CA SER A 512 -21.15 13.33 -39.47
C SER A 512 -20.08 14.35 -39.07
N ILE A 513 -19.63 14.23 -37.82
CA ILE A 513 -18.50 14.98 -37.29
C ILE A 513 -17.48 13.94 -36.89
N GLN A 514 -16.22 14.17 -37.25
CA GLN A 514 -15.15 13.24 -37.00
C GLN A 514 -14.17 13.83 -36.00
N CYS A 515 -13.87 13.05 -34.96
CA CYS A 515 -12.86 13.40 -33.98
C CYS A 515 -11.50 12.80 -34.37
N GLN A 516 -10.48 13.64 -34.41
CA GLN A 516 -9.08 13.24 -34.56
C GLN A 516 -8.36 13.50 -33.23
N LEU A 517 -7.76 12.45 -32.68
CA LEU A 517 -6.90 12.54 -31.50
C LEU A 517 -5.45 12.46 -31.94
N THR A 518 -4.66 13.48 -31.62
CA THR A 518 -3.22 13.47 -31.85
C THR A 518 -2.47 13.27 -30.54
N PHE A 519 -1.72 12.17 -30.45
CA PHE A 519 -0.96 11.76 -29.27
C PHE A 519 0.39 11.15 -29.70
N GLN A 520 1.50 11.56 -29.07
CA GLN A 520 2.85 11.08 -29.41
C GLN A 520 3.19 11.15 -30.93
N LYS A 521 2.77 12.22 -31.62
CA LYS A 521 2.91 12.39 -33.08
C LYS A 521 2.15 11.38 -33.94
N LYS A 522 1.31 10.55 -33.34
CA LYS A 522 0.34 9.69 -34.04
C LYS A 522 -1.02 10.39 -34.00
N THR A 523 -1.72 10.38 -35.12
CA THR A 523 -3.10 10.88 -35.19
C THR A 523 -3.99 9.68 -35.46
N ILE A 524 -4.89 9.40 -34.51
CA ILE A 524 -5.94 8.39 -34.65
C ILE A 524 -7.22 9.13 -34.98
N THR A 525 -7.99 8.57 -35.91
CA THR A 525 -9.28 9.11 -36.28
C THR A 525 -10.35 8.20 -35.70
N LEU A 526 -11.25 8.75 -34.90
CA LEU A 526 -12.32 7.99 -34.26
C LEU A 526 -13.50 7.81 -35.20
N ASP A 527 -14.23 6.71 -35.01
CA ASP A 527 -15.47 6.44 -35.72
C ASP A 527 -16.61 7.36 -35.25
N SER A 528 -17.52 7.70 -36.17
CA SER A 528 -18.52 8.75 -36.01
C SER A 528 -19.56 8.50 -34.92
N THR A 529 -19.62 7.30 -34.34
CA THR A 529 -20.62 6.93 -33.32
C THR A 529 -20.36 7.58 -31.96
N ASN A 530 -19.12 8.01 -31.69
CA ASN A 530 -18.66 8.59 -30.41
C ASN A 530 -18.21 10.06 -30.54
N SER A 531 -18.56 10.71 -31.65
CA SER A 531 -18.09 12.06 -31.98
C SER A 531 -19.06 13.13 -31.49
N SER A 532 -18.52 14.27 -31.03
CA SER A 532 -19.31 15.44 -30.61
C SER A 532 -20.40 15.79 -31.62
N SER A 533 -21.57 16.20 -31.10
CA SER A 533 -22.76 16.57 -31.87
C SER A 533 -22.56 17.80 -32.76
N CYS A 534 -21.59 18.65 -32.42
CA CYS A 534 -21.24 19.85 -33.16
C CYS A 534 -19.73 20.13 -33.20
N VAL A 535 -19.31 21.00 -34.12
CA VAL A 535 -17.94 21.52 -34.25
C VAL A 535 -17.99 22.97 -34.70
N LEU A 536 -17.13 23.80 -34.11
CA LEU A 536 -16.96 25.19 -34.53
C LEU A 536 -15.66 25.35 -35.35
N GLU A 537 -15.80 25.64 -36.63
CA GLU A 537 -14.67 25.98 -37.50
C GLU A 537 -14.63 27.48 -37.76
N TYR A 538 -13.45 28.06 -37.67
CA TYR A 538 -13.29 29.50 -37.80
C TYR A 538 -12.00 29.88 -38.53
N ASP A 539 -12.07 30.95 -39.29
CA ASP A 539 -10.94 31.66 -39.90
C ASP A 539 -11.06 33.16 -39.54
N LYS A 540 -10.08 33.98 -39.94
CA LYS A 540 -9.99 35.41 -39.62
C LYS A 540 -11.28 36.19 -39.86
N ASN A 541 -12.10 35.76 -40.83
CA ASN A 541 -13.30 36.48 -41.28
C ASN A 541 -14.61 35.67 -41.19
N LYS A 542 -14.62 34.42 -40.69
CA LYS A 542 -15.84 33.59 -40.67
C LYS A 542 -15.84 32.63 -39.48
N VAL A 543 -17.00 32.48 -38.84
CA VAL A 543 -17.24 31.46 -37.80
C VAL A 543 -18.39 30.58 -38.24
N VAL A 544 -18.16 29.27 -38.30
CA VAL A 544 -19.13 28.30 -38.79
C VAL A 544 -19.34 27.20 -37.76
N LEU A 545 -20.58 27.07 -37.28
CA LEU A 545 -21.00 25.99 -36.41
C LEU A 545 -21.66 24.89 -37.26
N TYR A 546 -21.09 23.69 -37.23
CA TYR A 546 -21.66 22.51 -37.87
C TYR A 546 -22.30 21.61 -36.82
N PHE A 547 -23.49 21.06 -37.09
CA PHE A 547 -24.11 20.05 -36.23
C PHE A 547 -24.66 18.87 -37.05
N GLN A 548 -24.77 17.69 -36.43
CA GLN A 548 -25.14 16.47 -37.15
C GLN A 548 -26.64 16.41 -37.51
N LYS A 549 -26.95 16.05 -38.76
CA LYS A 549 -28.32 15.98 -39.31
C LYS A 549 -29.26 15.04 -38.57
N HIS A 550 -28.74 13.93 -38.05
CA HIS A 550 -29.55 12.86 -37.46
C HIS A 550 -30.01 13.16 -36.02
N LEU A 551 -29.46 14.18 -35.37
CA LEU A 551 -29.83 14.57 -34.02
C LEU A 551 -31.22 15.21 -34.01
N ARG A 552 -32.15 14.72 -33.18
CA ARG A 552 -33.51 15.27 -33.06
C ARG A 552 -33.56 16.57 -32.24
N ALA A 553 -32.74 16.65 -31.20
CA ALA A 553 -32.58 17.81 -30.34
C ALA A 553 -31.15 18.37 -30.45
N PHE A 554 -30.95 19.63 -30.06
CA PHE A 554 -29.61 20.20 -29.94
C PHE A 554 -28.98 19.78 -28.61
N ASP A 555 -27.73 19.33 -28.66
CA ASP A 555 -26.93 19.16 -27.47
C ASP A 555 -26.29 20.50 -27.11
N TYR A 556 -26.89 21.19 -26.15
CA TYR A 556 -26.44 22.51 -25.72
C TYR A 556 -25.11 22.47 -24.95
N ILE A 557 -24.70 21.30 -24.42
CA ILE A 557 -23.43 21.14 -23.71
C ILE A 557 -22.29 21.16 -24.73
N ASP A 558 -22.41 20.36 -25.79
CA ASP A 558 -21.42 20.35 -26.88
C ASP A 558 -21.33 21.72 -27.57
N ILE A 559 -22.48 22.36 -27.84
CA ILE A 559 -22.52 23.71 -28.43
C ILE A 559 -21.84 24.71 -27.49
N ALA A 560 -22.14 24.66 -26.19
CA ALA A 560 -21.49 25.52 -25.20
C ALA A 560 -19.97 25.25 -25.12
N SER A 561 -19.54 23.99 -25.19
CA SER A 561 -18.13 23.59 -25.16
C SER A 561 -17.35 24.19 -26.33
N GLU A 562 -17.89 24.12 -27.55
CA GLU A 562 -17.28 24.70 -28.74
C GLU A 562 -17.25 26.24 -28.70
N LEU A 563 -18.33 26.88 -28.21
CA LEU A 563 -18.36 28.33 -28.00
C LEU A 563 -17.36 28.78 -26.94
N VAL A 564 -17.22 28.04 -25.83
CA VAL A 564 -16.26 28.34 -24.76
C VAL A 564 -14.83 28.20 -25.26
N ARG A 565 -14.52 27.13 -26.00
CA ARG A 565 -13.20 26.91 -26.62
C ARG A 565 -12.79 28.05 -27.55
N TYR A 566 -13.75 28.63 -28.27
CA TYR A 566 -13.47 29.75 -29.16
C TYR A 566 -13.30 31.07 -28.40
N VAL A 567 -14.15 31.34 -27.40
CA VAL A 567 -14.21 32.65 -26.75
C VAL A 567 -13.22 32.81 -25.59
N PHE A 568 -12.89 31.73 -24.87
CA PHE A 568 -12.03 31.77 -23.70
C PHE A 568 -10.65 31.17 -23.97
N LYS A 569 -9.62 31.77 -23.37
CA LYS A 569 -8.23 31.29 -23.46
C LYS A 569 -8.02 29.94 -22.75
N LYS A 570 -8.83 29.64 -21.73
CA LYS A 570 -8.85 28.37 -20.98
C LYS A 570 -10.30 27.98 -20.75
N SER A 571 -10.71 26.81 -21.25
CA SER A 571 -12.06 26.27 -21.01
C SER A 571 -12.13 25.74 -19.57
N LEU A 572 -13.06 26.28 -18.78
CA LEU A 572 -13.42 25.72 -17.47
C LEU A 572 -14.80 25.07 -17.61
N ASP A 573 -14.96 23.83 -17.14
CA ASP A 573 -16.23 23.08 -17.27
C ASP A 573 -17.40 23.81 -16.60
N THR A 574 -17.13 24.52 -15.50
CA THR A 574 -18.10 25.38 -14.82
C THR A 574 -18.70 26.45 -15.75
N ILE A 575 -17.89 26.99 -16.67
CA ILE A 575 -18.35 27.97 -17.66
C ILE A 575 -19.16 27.27 -18.76
N VAL A 576 -18.76 26.06 -19.18
CA VAL A 576 -19.49 25.26 -20.17
C VAL A 576 -20.91 24.96 -19.68
N HIS A 577 -21.07 24.45 -18.45
CA HIS A 577 -22.39 24.19 -17.87
C HIS A 577 -23.22 25.47 -17.71
N THR A 578 -22.59 26.57 -17.29
CA THR A 578 -23.29 27.87 -17.16
C THR A 578 -23.80 28.37 -18.51
N ILE A 579 -23.02 28.25 -19.58
CA ILE A 579 -23.42 28.70 -20.92
C ILE A 579 -24.47 27.74 -21.51
N SER A 580 -24.32 26.44 -21.30
CA SER A 580 -25.31 25.43 -21.69
C SER A 580 -26.67 25.73 -21.04
N ASP A 581 -26.69 25.97 -19.72
CA ASP A 581 -27.91 26.35 -18.98
C ASP A 581 -28.55 27.63 -19.53
N LYS A 582 -27.73 28.64 -19.85
CA LYS A 582 -28.25 29.88 -20.46
C LYS A 582 -28.77 29.71 -21.89
N LEU A 583 -28.30 28.70 -22.63
CA LEU A 583 -28.79 28.38 -23.96
C LEU A 583 -30.10 27.58 -23.90
N SER A 584 -30.21 26.61 -22.99
CA SER A 584 -31.35 25.70 -22.87
C SER A 584 -32.51 26.27 -22.05
N SER A 585 -32.24 26.97 -20.94
CA SER A 585 -33.27 27.41 -19.98
C SER A 585 -34.26 28.42 -20.56
N PRO A 586 -35.54 28.41 -20.15
CA PRO A 586 -36.48 29.50 -20.43
C PRO A 586 -36.02 30.84 -19.82
N LEU A 587 -36.32 31.96 -20.50
CA LEU A 587 -35.94 33.31 -20.05
C LEU A 587 -36.46 33.65 -18.65
N GLU A 588 -37.62 33.10 -18.29
CA GLU A 588 -38.26 33.34 -17.01
C GLU A 588 -37.54 32.63 -15.85
N THR A 589 -37.02 31.43 -16.10
CA THR A 589 -36.15 30.69 -15.17
C THR A 589 -34.86 31.46 -14.93
N LEU A 590 -34.25 31.97 -16.00
CA LEU A 590 -33.02 32.75 -15.95
C LEU A 590 -33.20 34.08 -15.18
N LYS A 591 -34.37 34.72 -15.34
CA LYS A 591 -34.74 35.92 -14.58
C LYS A 591 -34.90 35.63 -13.08
N ARG A 592 -35.53 34.52 -12.70
CA ARG A 592 -35.63 34.08 -11.29
C ARG A 592 -34.26 33.78 -10.67
N ARG A 593 -33.30 33.30 -11.47
CA ARG A 593 -31.90 33.06 -11.05
C ARG A 593 -31.05 34.34 -10.95
N GLY A 594 -31.65 35.51 -11.17
CA GLY A 594 -31.00 36.81 -10.97
C GLY A 594 -30.23 37.32 -12.20
N ILE A 595 -30.33 36.67 -13.36
CA ILE A 595 -29.72 37.18 -14.59
C ILE A 595 -30.54 38.39 -15.08
N PRO A 596 -29.93 39.53 -15.43
CA PRO A 596 -30.64 40.74 -15.82
C PRO A 596 -31.19 40.67 -17.26
N VAL A 597 -32.04 39.67 -17.51
CA VAL A 597 -32.66 39.34 -18.81
C VAL A 597 -33.36 40.55 -19.41
N ASP A 598 -34.17 41.29 -18.62
CA ASP A 598 -34.91 42.46 -19.12
C ASP A 598 -33.97 43.59 -19.56
N ARG A 599 -32.88 43.85 -18.80
CA ARG A 599 -31.91 44.91 -19.14
C ARG A 599 -31.09 44.55 -20.39
N LEU A 600 -30.72 43.28 -20.53
CA LEU A 600 -29.88 42.79 -21.61
C LEU A 600 -30.66 42.61 -22.93
N LEU A 601 -31.96 42.30 -22.86
CA LEU A 601 -32.82 42.15 -24.04
C LEU A 601 -33.60 43.42 -24.44
N GLN A 602 -33.71 44.43 -23.55
CA GLN A 602 -34.44 45.69 -23.79
C GLN A 602 -33.92 46.52 -24.97
N TYR A 603 -32.68 46.28 -25.43
CA TYR A 603 -32.17 46.97 -26.62
C TYR A 603 -32.89 46.59 -27.93
N LYS A 604 -33.65 45.48 -27.97
CA LYS A 604 -34.43 45.05 -29.16
C LYS A 604 -35.93 45.33 -29.08
N GLN A 605 -36.49 45.61 -27.89
CA GLN A 605 -37.95 45.78 -27.70
C GLN A 605 -38.51 47.16 -28.10
N ARG A 606 -37.66 48.12 -28.52
CA ARG A 606 -38.13 49.42 -29.03
C ARG A 606 -38.82 49.34 -30.39
N ASP A 607 -38.55 48.30 -31.20
CA ASP A 607 -39.15 48.16 -32.55
C ASP A 607 -40.49 47.39 -32.57
N ILE A 608 -40.85 46.67 -31.50
CA ILE A 608 -42.03 45.79 -31.48
C ILE A 608 -43.23 46.44 -30.77
N ARG A 609 -43.01 47.53 -30.03
CA ARG A 609 -44.06 48.21 -29.23
C ARG A 609 -45.17 48.85 -30.08
N SER A 610 -44.93 49.12 -31.36
CA SER A 610 -45.94 49.71 -32.26
C SER A 610 -47.00 48.71 -32.75
N THR A 611 -46.77 47.39 -32.63
CA THR A 611 -47.66 46.36 -33.19
C THR A 611 -48.59 45.70 -32.17
N VAL A 612 -48.29 45.82 -30.88
CA VAL A 612 -48.99 45.06 -29.81
C VAL A 612 -50.21 45.81 -29.24
N GLU A 613 -50.25 47.14 -29.36
CA GLU A 613 -51.38 47.96 -28.87
C GLU A 613 -52.71 47.70 -29.62
N MET A 614 -52.71 46.94 -30.72
CA MET A 614 -53.93 46.58 -31.46
C MET A 614 -54.57 45.24 -31.02
N ILE A 615 -53.91 44.44 -30.18
CA ILE A 615 -54.33 43.05 -29.89
C ILE A 615 -54.96 42.89 -28.48
N GLU A 616 -54.67 43.78 -27.55
CA GLU A 616 -55.05 43.62 -26.12
C GLU A 616 -56.54 43.88 -25.79
N GLU A 617 -57.37 44.32 -26.74
CA GLU A 617 -58.80 44.55 -26.48
C GLU A 617 -59.68 43.29 -26.59
N LYS A 618 -59.15 42.12 -26.97
CA LYS A 618 -59.98 40.92 -27.23
C LYS A 618 -59.94 39.79 -26.19
N SER A 619 -59.13 39.87 -25.14
CA SER A 619 -58.97 38.75 -24.19
C SER A 619 -59.19 39.15 -22.73
N LYS A 620 -60.33 39.78 -22.45
CA LYS A 620 -60.91 39.83 -21.09
C LYS A 620 -62.20 39.00 -21.06
N LEU A 621 -62.08 37.69 -20.79
CA LEU A 621 -63.14 36.91 -20.14
C LEU A 621 -62.59 35.55 -19.66
N ASN A 622 -62.90 35.22 -18.40
CA ASN A 622 -62.82 33.90 -17.74
C ASN A 622 -61.43 33.45 -17.21
N HIS A 623 -61.27 32.97 -15.97
CA HIS A 623 -62.11 32.97 -14.76
C HIS A 623 -61.21 32.55 -13.58
N TYR A 624 -61.60 33.00 -12.38
CA TYR A 624 -61.11 32.66 -11.04
C TYR A 624 -61.03 31.15 -10.72
N TYR A 625 -60.12 30.72 -9.83
CA TYR A 625 -60.27 29.46 -9.10
C TYR A 625 -59.97 29.57 -7.59
N HIS A 626 -60.83 28.87 -6.85
CA HIS A 626 -60.97 28.73 -5.40
C HIS A 626 -59.83 27.96 -4.71
N GLU A 627 -59.48 28.40 -3.50
CA GLU A 627 -58.81 27.60 -2.47
C GLU A 627 -59.81 26.66 -1.78
N THR A 628 -59.46 25.38 -1.63
CA THR A 628 -60.03 24.51 -0.61
C THR A 628 -58.92 23.83 0.18
N HIS A 629 -58.86 24.16 1.46
CA HIS A 629 -58.02 23.53 2.46
C HIS A 629 -58.50 22.11 2.77
N VAL A 630 -57.58 21.14 2.81
CA VAL A 630 -57.74 19.92 3.61
C VAL A 630 -56.65 19.93 4.69
N LYS A 631 -57.07 20.12 5.94
CA LYS A 631 -56.26 19.93 7.14
C LYS A 631 -56.16 18.43 7.42
N ILE A 632 -54.95 17.91 7.58
CA ILE A 632 -54.72 16.62 8.23
C ILE A 632 -53.94 16.89 9.52
N ASN A 633 -54.60 16.59 10.65
CA ASN A 633 -54.05 16.63 11.99
C ASN A 633 -53.18 15.39 12.24
N GLY A 634 -51.97 15.60 12.73
CA GLY A 634 -51.09 14.57 13.28
C GLY A 634 -49.85 15.25 13.85
N CYS A 635 -49.87 15.56 15.16
CA CYS A 635 -48.81 16.27 15.85
C CYS A 635 -47.48 15.48 15.81
N ILE A 636 -46.40 16.21 15.52
CA ILE A 636 -45.01 15.78 15.70
C ILE A 636 -44.64 16.10 17.15
N GLU A 637 -44.98 15.20 18.06
CA GLU A 637 -44.53 15.28 19.45
C GLU A 637 -44.09 13.87 19.85
N ASP A 638 -42.77 13.66 19.79
CA ASP A 638 -41.96 12.71 20.58
C ASP A 638 -40.64 12.44 19.83
N PHE A 639 -39.72 13.39 19.89
CA PHE A 639 -38.32 13.17 19.54
C PHE A 639 -37.46 13.36 20.79
N ASN A 640 -37.27 12.27 21.54
CA ASN A 640 -36.10 12.10 22.39
C ASN A 640 -35.77 10.62 22.65
N CYS A 641 -34.50 10.29 22.41
CA CYS A 641 -33.73 9.14 22.91
C CYS A 641 -34.07 7.73 22.34
N GLN A 642 -33.20 7.19 21.50
CA GLN A 642 -32.26 6.10 21.85
C GLN A 642 -31.47 5.66 20.62
N GLN A 643 -30.16 5.93 20.62
CA GLN A 643 -29.20 5.23 19.78
C GLN A 643 -29.02 3.80 20.29
N THR A 644 -28.96 2.80 19.41
CA THR A 644 -27.91 1.76 19.40
C THR A 644 -28.11 0.75 18.27
N LYS A 645 -27.00 0.40 17.61
CA LYS A 645 -26.72 -0.83 16.84
C LYS A 645 -27.63 -1.16 15.65
N ASN A 646 -27.44 -0.50 14.50
CA ASN A 646 -27.90 -1.04 13.19
C ASN A 646 -27.12 -0.50 11.96
N ASP A 647 -25.93 0.08 12.14
CA ASP A 647 -25.24 0.81 11.06
C ASP A 647 -24.81 -0.09 9.90
N THR A 648 -24.39 -1.34 10.13
CA THR A 648 -23.88 -2.23 9.07
C THR A 648 -24.95 -2.73 8.10
N LYS A 649 -26.17 -3.03 8.58
CA LYS A 649 -27.30 -3.43 7.73
C LYS A 649 -27.89 -2.24 6.96
N LEU A 650 -27.85 -1.05 7.55
CA LEU A 650 -28.24 0.20 6.88
C LEU A 650 -27.30 0.51 5.70
N PHE A 651 -25.99 0.37 5.90
CA PHE A 651 -25.01 0.58 4.83
C PHE A 651 -25.16 -0.43 3.69
N SER A 652 -25.48 -1.71 3.97
CA SER A 652 -25.71 -2.70 2.91
C SER A 652 -27.00 -2.45 2.12
N ILE A 653 -28.07 -1.96 2.76
CA ILE A 653 -29.33 -1.60 2.08
C ILE A 653 -29.18 -0.32 1.25
N LEU A 654 -28.50 0.69 1.79
CA LEU A 654 -28.13 1.90 1.04
C LEU A 654 -27.20 1.58 -0.12
N LYS A 655 -26.29 0.60 0.06
CA LYS A 655 -25.41 0.10 -0.99
C LYS A 655 -26.17 -0.71 -2.03
N GLN A 656 -27.14 -1.56 -1.68
CA GLN A 656 -27.98 -2.28 -2.66
C GLN A 656 -28.90 -1.34 -3.45
N GLY A 657 -29.46 -0.31 -2.81
CA GLY A 657 -30.21 0.76 -3.50
C GLY A 657 -29.31 1.59 -4.44
N ARG A 658 -28.06 1.84 -4.05
CA ARG A 658 -27.02 2.49 -4.87
C ARG A 658 -26.46 1.59 -5.97
N GLU A 659 -26.27 0.30 -5.70
CA GLU A 659 -25.81 -0.71 -6.64
C GLU A 659 -26.88 -0.96 -7.71
N TYR A 660 -28.18 -0.96 -7.41
CA TYR A 660 -29.18 -1.02 -8.49
C TYR A 660 -29.33 0.28 -9.29
N THR A 661 -29.02 1.44 -8.71
CA THR A 661 -28.94 2.70 -9.46
C THR A 661 -27.60 2.85 -10.23
N GLN A 662 -26.55 2.08 -9.91
CA GLN A 662 -25.22 2.22 -10.53
C GLN A 662 -24.70 0.99 -11.29
N THR A 663 -25.08 -0.25 -10.97
CA THR A 663 -24.36 -1.48 -11.38
C THR A 663 -25.08 -2.39 -12.37
N LYS A 664 -26.26 -2.04 -12.88
CA LYS A 664 -26.78 -2.60 -14.16
C LYS A 664 -26.99 -1.59 -15.27
N PHE A 665 -26.53 -0.34 -15.07
CA PHE A 665 -26.45 0.69 -16.11
C PHE A 665 -25.09 0.72 -16.82
N ILE A 666 -24.21 -0.27 -16.58
CA ILE A 666 -22.88 -0.38 -17.20
C ILE A 666 -22.85 -1.44 -18.34
N GLN A 667 -23.96 -2.08 -18.66
CA GLN A 667 -24.08 -2.94 -19.84
C GLN A 667 -25.32 -2.62 -20.65
N GLN A 668 -25.43 -1.38 -21.09
CA GLN A 668 -25.92 -1.04 -22.42
C GLN A 668 -25.21 0.24 -22.83
N GLU A 669 -24.64 0.19 -24.03
CA GLU A 669 -23.86 1.21 -24.69
C GLU A 669 -24.42 2.65 -24.52
N TYR A 670 -23.49 3.56 -24.18
CA TYR A 670 -23.56 5.02 -24.37
C TYR A 670 -24.41 5.86 -23.38
N ILE A 671 -23.82 7.00 -23.00
CA ILE A 671 -24.32 8.13 -22.19
C ILE A 671 -23.95 8.05 -20.69
N LYS A 672 -22.73 8.53 -20.39
CA LYS A 672 -22.40 9.19 -19.13
C LYS A 672 -22.88 10.65 -19.23
N ASP A 673 -24.17 10.86 -19.04
CA ASP A 673 -24.61 12.13 -18.48
C ASP A 673 -24.64 11.95 -16.96
N GLU A 674 -23.97 12.86 -16.25
CA GLU A 674 -24.13 13.01 -14.81
C GLU A 674 -25.64 13.03 -14.50
N ILE A 675 -26.08 12.14 -13.61
CA ILE A 675 -27.47 12.16 -13.14
C ILE A 675 -27.64 13.46 -12.35
N ASP A 676 -28.12 14.49 -13.03
CA ASP A 676 -28.45 15.77 -12.44
C ASP A 676 -29.63 15.58 -11.48
N HIS A 677 -29.40 15.83 -10.19
CA HIS A 677 -30.42 15.87 -9.16
C HIS A 677 -31.24 17.18 -9.20
N SER A 678 -31.18 17.94 -10.30
CA SER A 678 -31.94 19.17 -10.45
C SER A 678 -33.45 18.95 -10.71
N CYS A 679 -34.24 19.61 -9.86
CA CYS A 679 -35.69 19.70 -9.93
C CYS A 679 -36.14 20.80 -10.91
N GLU A 680 -36.01 20.63 -12.22
CA GLU A 680 -36.89 21.29 -13.18
C GLU A 680 -38.27 20.64 -13.21
N ILE A 681 -39.28 21.22 -12.56
CA ILE A 681 -40.70 20.85 -12.71
C ILE A 681 -40.96 20.45 -14.16
N VAL A 682 -41.35 19.19 -14.43
CA VAL A 682 -41.78 18.80 -15.78
C VAL A 682 -42.89 19.79 -16.12
N PRO A 683 -42.77 20.60 -17.19
CA PRO A 683 -43.82 21.54 -17.51
C PRO A 683 -45.10 20.72 -17.60
N SER A 684 -46.06 21.04 -16.73
CA SER A 684 -47.35 20.37 -16.58
C SER A 684 -48.20 20.39 -17.85
N THR A 685 -47.63 20.87 -18.96
CA THR A 685 -48.26 21.13 -20.25
C THR A 685 -48.29 19.91 -21.16
N ASN A 686 -47.55 18.82 -20.88
CA ASN A 686 -47.46 17.65 -21.78
C ASN A 686 -47.94 16.32 -21.16
N MET A 687 -48.43 16.33 -19.91
CA MET A 687 -48.86 15.12 -19.19
C MET A 687 -50.38 15.08 -19.07
N ILE A 688 -51.00 14.03 -19.63
CA ILE A 688 -52.46 13.82 -19.56
C ILE A 688 -52.75 12.76 -18.50
N ARG A 689 -53.67 13.05 -17.57
CA ARG A 689 -54.21 12.03 -16.66
C ARG A 689 -55.00 11.01 -17.50
N TYR A 690 -54.44 9.81 -17.62
CA TYR A 690 -55.02 8.78 -18.47
C TYR A 690 -56.11 8.00 -17.76
N LYS A 691 -55.82 7.47 -16.56
CA LYS A 691 -56.74 6.62 -15.81
C LYS A 691 -56.31 6.51 -14.35
N ASP A 692 -57.27 6.25 -13.47
CA ASP A 692 -56.99 5.80 -12.11
C ASP A 692 -56.80 4.27 -12.10
N LEU A 693 -55.68 3.83 -11.55
CA LEU A 693 -55.34 2.42 -11.38
C LEU A 693 -55.98 1.85 -10.11
N PHE A 694 -55.60 0.63 -9.70
CA PHE A 694 -56.10 0.01 -8.47
C PHE A 694 -56.08 0.99 -7.29
N HIS A 695 -57.17 1.02 -6.51
CA HIS A 695 -57.35 1.88 -5.34
C HIS A 695 -57.09 3.38 -5.61
N SER A 696 -57.37 3.85 -6.83
CA SER A 696 -57.40 5.28 -7.20
C SER A 696 -56.06 5.98 -7.39
N ILE A 697 -54.93 5.26 -7.56
CA ILE A 697 -53.65 5.90 -7.93
C ILE A 697 -53.74 6.48 -9.35
N PRO A 698 -53.57 7.80 -9.54
CA PRO A 698 -53.64 8.41 -10.87
C PRO A 698 -52.42 8.03 -11.73
N LEU A 699 -52.67 7.62 -12.98
CA LEU A 699 -51.64 7.43 -14.00
C LEU A 699 -51.64 8.59 -14.98
N TYR A 700 -50.52 9.32 -15.06
CA TYR A 700 -50.27 10.37 -16.03
C TYR A 700 -49.40 9.85 -17.17
N ILE A 701 -49.72 10.19 -18.42
CA ILE A 701 -48.97 9.74 -19.60
C ILE A 701 -48.64 10.94 -20.46
N GLU A 702 -47.39 11.02 -20.93
CA GLU A 702 -46.95 12.05 -21.87
C GLU A 702 -47.65 11.89 -23.23
N GLU A 703 -48.02 13.02 -23.84
CA GLU A 703 -48.59 13.05 -25.19
C GLU A 703 -47.69 12.29 -26.19
N ASN A 704 -48.30 11.49 -27.07
CA ASN A 704 -47.66 10.62 -28.08
C ASN A 704 -47.11 9.26 -27.60
N ILE A 705 -47.39 8.84 -26.36
CA ILE A 705 -47.12 7.47 -25.93
C ILE A 705 -48.24 6.51 -26.41
N LEU A 706 -47.85 5.43 -27.08
CA LEU A 706 -48.78 4.38 -27.49
C LEU A 706 -49.07 3.44 -26.32
N ILE A 707 -50.33 3.46 -25.86
CA ILE A 707 -50.79 2.73 -24.67
C ILE A 707 -51.06 1.28 -25.05
N THR A 708 -50.34 0.35 -24.42
CA THR A 708 -50.52 -1.10 -24.63
C THR A 708 -51.08 -1.78 -23.38
N ASN A 709 -51.74 -2.93 -23.55
CA ASN A 709 -52.22 -3.73 -22.41
C ASN A 709 -51.07 -4.16 -21.49
N LYS A 710 -49.90 -4.50 -22.06
CA LYS A 710 -48.67 -4.81 -21.30
C LYS A 710 -48.29 -3.66 -20.38
N MET A 711 -48.29 -2.43 -20.88
CA MET A 711 -47.98 -1.21 -20.12
C MET A 711 -48.97 -1.00 -18.95
N LEU A 712 -50.26 -1.23 -19.18
CA LEU A 712 -51.27 -1.09 -18.13
C LEU A 712 -51.14 -2.17 -17.05
N ASP A 713 -50.75 -3.39 -17.42
CA ASP A 713 -50.51 -4.46 -16.44
C ASP A 713 -49.25 -4.19 -15.62
N GLN A 714 -48.20 -3.66 -16.24
CA GLN A 714 -47.00 -3.20 -15.53
C GLN A 714 -47.32 -2.03 -14.58
N ALA A 715 -48.19 -1.10 -14.99
CA ALA A 715 -48.64 0.00 -14.16
C ALA A 715 -49.38 -0.48 -12.91
N LYS A 716 -50.24 -1.50 -13.06
CA LYS A 716 -50.95 -2.13 -11.93
C LYS A 716 -49.99 -2.85 -10.98
N GLN A 717 -48.99 -3.56 -11.50
CA GLN A 717 -47.98 -4.24 -10.69
C GLN A 717 -47.20 -3.23 -9.83
N LEU A 718 -46.73 -2.14 -10.44
CA LEU A 718 -46.04 -1.08 -9.71
C LEU A 718 -46.95 -0.42 -8.67
N ALA A 719 -48.18 -0.05 -9.06
CA ALA A 719 -49.15 0.55 -8.15
C ALA A 719 -49.38 -0.33 -6.92
N TRP A 720 -49.53 -1.64 -7.09
CA TRP A 720 -49.71 -2.58 -5.98
C TRP A 720 -48.53 -2.57 -5.00
N ILE A 721 -47.29 -2.60 -5.49
CA ILE A 721 -46.09 -2.53 -4.63
C ILE A 721 -46.08 -1.25 -3.80
N LEU A 722 -46.39 -0.11 -4.42
CA LEU A 722 -46.41 1.19 -3.76
C LEU A 722 -47.53 1.29 -2.72
N ILE A 723 -48.72 0.77 -3.03
CA ILE A 723 -49.86 0.71 -2.09
C ILE A 723 -49.51 -0.12 -0.86
N GLU A 724 -48.91 -1.29 -1.08
CA GLU A 724 -48.55 -2.19 0.01
C GLU A 724 -47.47 -1.58 0.91
N LEU A 725 -46.46 -0.91 0.33
CA LEU A 725 -45.48 -0.13 1.08
C LEU A 725 -46.12 1.04 1.84
N ALA A 726 -47.04 1.78 1.22
CA ALA A 726 -47.74 2.88 1.87
C ALA A 726 -48.60 2.40 3.06
N ASN A 727 -49.34 1.31 2.90
CA ASN A 727 -50.25 0.77 3.92
C ASN A 727 -49.53 0.03 5.03
N HIS A 728 -48.52 -0.79 4.72
CA HIS A 728 -47.91 -1.70 5.69
C HIS A 728 -46.62 -1.16 6.29
N VAL A 729 -45.87 -0.34 5.56
CA VAL A 729 -44.58 0.21 6.01
C VAL A 729 -44.72 1.67 6.45
N PHE A 730 -45.07 2.58 5.54
CA PHE A 730 -44.98 4.03 5.79
C PHE A 730 -46.20 4.64 6.49
N LYS A 731 -47.34 3.95 6.47
CA LYS A 731 -48.63 4.42 7.02
C LYS A 731 -49.06 5.77 6.44
N ILE A 732 -48.83 5.98 5.15
CA ILE A 732 -49.21 7.19 4.42
C ILE A 732 -50.50 6.97 3.61
N PRO A 733 -51.34 8.00 3.40
CA PRO A 733 -52.54 7.88 2.58
C PRO A 733 -52.20 7.51 1.13
N ILE A 734 -52.96 6.60 0.52
CA ILE A 734 -52.71 6.11 -0.85
C ILE A 734 -52.86 7.25 -1.88
N GLU A 735 -53.67 8.27 -1.56
CA GLU A 735 -53.89 9.47 -2.37
C GLU A 735 -52.61 10.31 -2.55
N THR A 736 -51.58 10.06 -1.75
CA THR A 736 -50.26 10.69 -1.93
C THR A 736 -49.50 10.10 -3.13
N LEU A 737 -49.85 8.88 -3.58
CA LEU A 737 -49.12 8.15 -4.60
C LEU A 737 -49.69 8.43 -6.00
N HIS A 738 -48.78 8.71 -6.94
CA HIS A 738 -49.09 8.99 -8.33
C HIS A 738 -48.11 8.24 -9.23
N LEU A 739 -48.59 7.72 -10.36
CA LEU A 739 -47.73 7.17 -11.39
C LEU A 739 -47.68 8.10 -12.58
N TYR A 740 -46.52 8.19 -13.21
CA TYR A 740 -46.41 8.87 -14.50
C TYR A 740 -45.53 8.07 -15.46
N ARG A 741 -45.71 8.30 -16.76
CA ARG A 741 -44.87 7.71 -17.80
C ARG A 741 -44.49 8.77 -18.81
N ASP A 742 -43.19 9.05 -18.87
CA ASP A 742 -42.59 9.94 -19.87
C ASP A 742 -41.98 9.13 -21.04
N ILE A 743 -41.58 9.84 -22.08
CA ILE A 743 -40.88 9.24 -23.23
C ILE A 743 -39.39 9.03 -22.88
N ASN A 744 -38.72 10.08 -22.41
CA ASN A 744 -37.26 10.11 -22.22
C ASN A 744 -36.79 10.91 -20.98
N GLY A 745 -37.66 11.24 -20.03
CA GLY A 745 -37.26 12.09 -18.89
C GLY A 745 -36.36 11.36 -17.88
N ALA A 746 -35.32 12.01 -17.38
CA ALA A 746 -34.29 11.37 -16.53
C ALA A 746 -34.75 11.06 -15.08
N ARG A 747 -36.00 11.33 -14.72
CA ARG A 747 -36.49 11.21 -13.34
C ARG A 747 -37.12 9.87 -13.04
N ILE A 748 -36.70 9.29 -11.91
CA ILE A 748 -37.23 8.03 -11.39
C ILE A 748 -38.48 8.30 -10.53
N ALA A 749 -38.42 9.32 -9.67
CA ALA A 749 -39.53 9.82 -8.88
C ALA A 749 -39.34 11.31 -8.59
N PHE A 750 -40.40 11.97 -8.13
CA PHE A 750 -40.33 13.31 -7.56
C PHE A 750 -41.49 13.55 -6.58
N ASN A 751 -41.29 14.50 -5.66
CA ASN A 751 -42.31 14.97 -4.74
C ASN A 751 -42.76 16.39 -5.12
N ASP A 752 -44.04 16.57 -5.39
CA ASP A 752 -44.67 17.87 -5.53
C ASP A 752 -45.69 18.09 -4.41
N ARG A 753 -45.34 18.96 -3.45
CA ARG A 753 -46.24 19.38 -2.35
C ARG A 753 -46.92 18.21 -1.62
N HIS A 754 -46.15 17.20 -1.22
CA HIS A 754 -46.60 15.98 -0.54
C HIS A 754 -47.29 14.93 -1.43
N ALA A 755 -47.38 15.18 -2.73
CA ALA A 755 -47.75 14.17 -3.73
C ALA A 755 -46.48 13.54 -4.33
N LEU A 756 -46.36 12.22 -4.20
CA LEU A 756 -45.21 11.43 -4.64
C LEU A 756 -45.50 10.82 -6.02
N PHE A 757 -44.71 11.18 -7.02
CA PHE A 757 -44.86 10.72 -8.40
C PHE A 757 -43.75 9.73 -8.74
N PHE A 758 -44.12 8.54 -9.23
CA PHE A 758 -43.18 7.47 -9.60
C PHE A 758 -43.26 7.18 -11.10
N ASN A 759 -42.10 7.09 -11.75
CA ASN A 759 -42.01 6.88 -13.18
C ASN A 759 -42.15 5.39 -13.53
N LEU A 760 -43.22 5.07 -14.28
CA LEU A 760 -43.51 3.73 -14.77
C LEU A 760 -42.45 3.22 -15.75
N ARG A 761 -41.85 4.09 -16.57
CA ARG A 761 -40.84 3.69 -17.57
C ARG A 761 -39.64 2.99 -16.92
N TYR A 762 -39.24 3.42 -15.73
CA TYR A 762 -38.16 2.77 -14.99
C TYR A 762 -38.54 1.37 -14.52
N TYR A 763 -39.79 1.18 -14.08
CA TYR A 763 -40.29 -0.16 -13.73
C TYR A 763 -40.30 -1.09 -14.95
N GLU A 764 -40.73 -0.59 -16.10
CA GLU A 764 -40.76 -1.33 -17.37
C GLU A 764 -39.36 -1.80 -17.79
N GLN A 765 -38.37 -0.91 -17.74
CA GLN A 765 -37.01 -1.17 -18.18
C GLN A 765 -36.23 -2.08 -17.22
N VAL A 766 -36.39 -1.87 -15.91
CA VAL A 766 -35.52 -2.52 -14.91
C VAL A 766 -36.13 -3.81 -14.37
N PHE A 767 -37.46 -3.85 -14.21
CA PHE A 767 -38.13 -4.88 -13.42
C PHE A 767 -39.16 -5.68 -14.21
N ALA A 768 -39.85 -5.12 -15.19
CA ALA A 768 -41.05 -5.76 -15.72
C ALA A 768 -40.82 -7.09 -16.46
N ASP A 769 -39.75 -7.21 -17.26
CA ASP A 769 -39.41 -8.49 -17.91
C ASP A 769 -38.82 -9.51 -16.91
N LYS A 770 -38.41 -9.06 -15.72
CA LYS A 770 -37.92 -9.90 -14.61
C LYS A 770 -39.02 -10.27 -13.60
N VAL A 771 -40.25 -9.78 -13.76
CA VAL A 771 -41.39 -10.13 -12.89
C VAL A 771 -42.24 -11.22 -13.53
N GLN A 772 -42.38 -11.21 -14.86
CA GLN A 772 -43.21 -12.14 -15.64
C GLN A 772 -42.89 -13.65 -15.41
N PRO A 773 -41.62 -14.11 -15.42
CA PRO A 773 -41.31 -15.53 -15.20
C PRO A 773 -41.55 -16.03 -13.75
N TYR A 774 -41.71 -15.11 -12.80
CA TYR A 774 -41.64 -15.41 -11.36
C TYR A 774 -43.01 -15.35 -10.66
N LEU A 775 -44.07 -15.01 -11.40
CA LEU A 775 -45.46 -15.11 -10.94
C LEU A 775 -45.92 -16.57 -10.73
N GLN A 776 -45.09 -17.57 -11.10
CA GLN A 776 -45.44 -19.00 -11.06
C GLN A 776 -44.45 -19.89 -10.27
N ALA A 777 -43.35 -19.37 -9.73
CA ALA A 777 -42.26 -20.20 -9.16
C ALA A 777 -41.99 -19.98 -7.66
N THR A 778 -42.12 -21.05 -6.86
CA THR A 778 -41.89 -21.13 -5.40
C THR A 778 -40.44 -21.50 -5.03
N THR A 779 -39.44 -20.88 -5.67
CA THR A 779 -38.00 -21.13 -5.38
C THR A 779 -37.36 -19.99 -4.61
N SER A 780 -36.31 -20.28 -3.84
CA SER A 780 -35.54 -19.30 -3.03
C SER A 780 -34.99 -18.11 -3.82
N SER A 781 -34.75 -18.31 -5.12
CA SER A 781 -34.34 -17.27 -6.08
C SER A 781 -35.44 -16.23 -6.38
N SER A 782 -36.72 -16.60 -6.31
CA SER A 782 -37.86 -15.68 -6.52
C SER A 782 -38.00 -14.67 -5.38
N ILE A 783 -37.72 -15.12 -4.14
CA ILE A 783 -37.83 -14.28 -2.93
C ILE A 783 -36.78 -13.16 -2.97
N SER A 784 -35.54 -13.46 -3.39
CA SER A 784 -34.46 -12.47 -3.52
C SER A 784 -34.79 -11.33 -4.49
N MET A 785 -35.40 -11.65 -5.64
CA MET A 785 -35.79 -10.64 -6.63
C MET A 785 -36.92 -9.73 -6.13
N ILE A 786 -37.92 -10.29 -5.45
CA ILE A 786 -39.02 -9.54 -4.84
C ILE A 786 -38.48 -8.60 -3.76
N HIS A 787 -37.59 -9.10 -2.89
CA HIS A 787 -36.93 -8.31 -1.86
C HIS A 787 -36.15 -7.15 -2.46
N THR A 788 -35.49 -7.37 -3.59
CA THR A 788 -34.76 -6.32 -4.33
C THR A 788 -35.69 -5.21 -4.82
N ILE A 789 -36.83 -5.56 -5.44
CA ILE A 789 -37.81 -4.57 -5.95
C ILE A 789 -38.39 -3.75 -4.79
N VAL A 790 -38.81 -4.43 -3.72
CA VAL A 790 -39.39 -3.77 -2.55
C VAL A 790 -38.37 -2.87 -1.85
N ASN A 791 -37.12 -3.32 -1.69
CA ASN A 791 -36.05 -2.50 -1.11
C ASN A 791 -35.76 -1.24 -1.94
N PHE A 792 -35.81 -1.35 -3.28
CA PHE A 792 -35.63 -0.20 -4.17
C PHE A 792 -36.72 0.85 -3.95
N TYR A 793 -38.00 0.47 -4.04
CA TYR A 793 -39.10 1.40 -3.87
C TYR A 793 -39.25 1.90 -2.43
N TYR A 794 -38.85 1.10 -1.44
CA TYR A 794 -38.75 1.54 -0.05
C TYR A 794 -37.78 2.73 0.11
N ILE A 795 -36.55 2.63 -0.43
CA ILE A 795 -35.59 3.74 -0.38
C ILE A 795 -36.09 4.95 -1.18
N LEU A 796 -36.72 4.71 -2.33
CA LEU A 796 -37.26 5.78 -3.16
C LEU A 796 -38.38 6.55 -2.43
N ILE A 797 -39.31 5.87 -1.76
CA ILE A 797 -40.32 6.53 -0.90
C ILE A 797 -39.64 7.29 0.24
N CYS A 798 -38.62 6.74 0.90
CA CYS A 798 -37.86 7.47 1.92
C CYS A 798 -37.22 8.76 1.38
N HIS A 799 -36.69 8.73 0.15
CA HIS A 799 -36.12 9.89 -0.54
C HIS A 799 -37.18 10.96 -0.79
N GLU A 800 -38.31 10.57 -1.37
CA GLU A 800 -39.38 11.53 -1.66
C GLU A 800 -40.04 12.06 -0.38
N LEU A 801 -40.15 11.25 0.69
CA LEU A 801 -40.63 11.73 1.99
C LEU A 801 -39.65 12.69 2.66
N ALA A 802 -38.33 12.51 2.49
CA ALA A 802 -37.34 13.46 3.00
C ALA A 802 -37.49 14.85 2.35
N HIS A 803 -37.96 14.91 1.09
CA HIS A 803 -38.29 16.16 0.41
C HIS A 803 -39.46 16.93 1.02
N ASN A 804 -40.29 16.30 1.87
CA ASN A 804 -41.28 17.02 2.67
C ASN A 804 -40.65 17.87 3.78
N ILE A 805 -39.43 17.54 4.20
CA ILE A 805 -38.71 18.21 5.30
C ILE A 805 -37.66 19.16 4.72
N GLU A 806 -36.83 18.69 3.79
CA GLU A 806 -35.73 19.45 3.20
C GLU A 806 -35.74 19.31 1.67
N ARG A 807 -35.79 20.43 0.96
CA ARG A 807 -35.92 20.42 -0.51
C ARG A 807 -34.59 20.23 -1.23
N ALA A 808 -33.50 20.77 -0.67
CA ALA A 808 -32.18 20.70 -1.31
C ALA A 808 -31.44 19.42 -0.89
N HIS A 809 -30.73 18.76 -1.80
CA HIS A 809 -29.88 17.59 -1.50
C HIS A 809 -28.60 17.97 -0.75
N ASN A 810 -28.75 18.59 0.42
CA ASN A 810 -27.68 19.00 1.32
C ASN A 810 -27.46 17.94 2.43
N SER A 811 -26.54 18.21 3.36
CA SER A 811 -26.26 17.29 4.49
C SER A 811 -27.49 17.03 5.38
N ASN A 812 -28.39 18.00 5.51
CA ASN A 812 -29.62 17.85 6.29
C ASN A 812 -30.59 16.90 5.59
N PHE A 813 -30.73 17.00 4.26
CA PHE A 813 -31.52 16.06 3.48
C PHE A 813 -31.03 14.61 3.66
N ILE A 814 -29.72 14.39 3.57
CA ILE A 814 -29.12 13.05 3.78
C ILE A 814 -29.43 12.54 5.19
N HIS A 815 -29.33 13.40 6.20
CA HIS A 815 -29.67 13.06 7.59
C HIS A 815 -31.15 12.68 7.76
N HIS A 816 -32.07 13.44 7.16
CA HIS A 816 -33.50 13.14 7.20
C HIS A 816 -33.84 11.84 6.46
N LEU A 817 -33.26 11.61 5.28
CA LEU A 817 -33.40 10.35 4.54
C LEU A 817 -32.97 9.15 5.40
N GLN A 818 -31.79 9.23 6.01
CA GLN A 818 -31.28 8.16 6.88
C GLN A 818 -32.20 7.94 8.09
N THR A 819 -32.69 9.01 8.70
CA THR A 819 -33.59 8.94 9.86
C THR A 819 -34.92 8.28 9.50
N ILE A 820 -35.52 8.65 8.36
CA ILE A 820 -36.77 8.06 7.85
C ILE A 820 -36.55 6.58 7.51
N ALA A 821 -35.45 6.24 6.84
CA ALA A 821 -35.12 4.85 6.52
C ALA A 821 -34.92 4.01 7.80
N VAL A 822 -34.13 4.47 8.78
CA VAL A 822 -33.96 3.73 10.04
C VAL A 822 -35.30 3.53 10.75
N LYS A 823 -36.16 4.56 10.77
CA LYS A 823 -37.46 4.51 11.45
C LYS A 823 -38.37 3.41 10.93
N PHE A 824 -38.46 3.24 9.61
CA PHE A 824 -39.39 2.27 8.98
C PHE A 824 -38.75 0.94 8.59
N MET A 825 -37.49 0.72 8.97
CA MET A 825 -36.73 -0.49 8.57
C MET A 825 -37.35 -1.77 9.14
N THR A 826 -37.82 -1.70 10.39
CA THR A 826 -38.45 -2.84 11.09
C THR A 826 -39.76 -3.28 10.44
N GLU A 827 -40.59 -2.31 10.06
CA GLU A 827 -41.88 -2.51 9.39
C GLU A 827 -41.65 -3.09 7.99
N LYS A 828 -40.64 -2.59 7.27
CA LYS A 828 -40.24 -3.13 5.96
C LYS A 828 -39.73 -4.57 6.06
N ASP A 829 -38.89 -4.91 7.05
CA ASP A 829 -38.40 -6.27 7.24
C ASP A 829 -39.55 -7.25 7.59
N SER A 830 -40.49 -6.82 8.44
CA SER A 830 -41.72 -7.59 8.75
C SER A 830 -42.62 -7.76 7.53
N PHE A 831 -42.73 -6.73 6.70
CA PHE A 831 -43.48 -6.76 5.45
C PHE A 831 -42.87 -7.73 4.44
N LEU A 832 -41.54 -7.73 4.25
CA LEU A 832 -40.85 -8.64 3.32
C LEU A 832 -41.01 -10.13 3.65
N GLN A 833 -41.24 -10.47 4.92
CA GLN A 833 -41.53 -11.85 5.33
C GLN A 833 -42.95 -12.31 4.93
N LYS A 834 -43.87 -11.37 4.71
CA LYS A 834 -45.29 -11.63 4.40
C LYS A 834 -45.66 -11.32 2.95
N PHE A 835 -44.84 -10.53 2.26
CA PHE A 835 -45.12 -10.04 0.92
C PHE A 835 -44.91 -11.12 -0.14
N SER A 836 -45.95 -11.37 -0.94
CA SER A 836 -45.94 -12.31 -2.06
C SER A 836 -46.75 -11.76 -3.22
N PHE A 837 -46.17 -11.75 -4.43
CA PHE A 837 -46.89 -11.42 -5.67
C PHE A 837 -47.99 -12.45 -6.02
N GLN A 838 -48.09 -13.58 -5.33
CA GLN A 838 -49.23 -14.49 -5.52
C GLN A 838 -50.55 -13.86 -5.04
N ASN A 839 -50.51 -12.88 -4.12
CA ASN A 839 -51.69 -12.14 -3.70
C ASN A 839 -52.12 -11.05 -4.71
N TYR A 840 -51.35 -10.84 -5.78
CA TYR A 840 -51.64 -9.91 -6.88
C TYR A 840 -52.44 -10.57 -8.02
N LEU A 841 -52.33 -11.89 -8.20
CA LEU A 841 -53.17 -12.70 -9.12
C LEU A 841 -54.51 -13.01 -8.46
#